data_AF-A0A3D3UL13-F1
#
_entry.id   AF-A0A3D3UL13-F1
#
_cell.length_a   1.000
_cell.length_b   1.000
_cell.length_c   1.000
_cell.angle_alpha   90.00
_cell.angle_beta   90.00
_cell.angle_gamma   90.00
#
_symmetry.space_group_name_H-M   'P 1'
#
loop_
_entity.id
_entity.type
_entity.pdbx_description
1 polymer ?
#
loop_
_entity_poly.entity_id
_entity_poly.type
_entity_poly.pdbx_seq_one_letter_code
_entity_poly.pdbx_strand_id
1 'polypeptide(L)'
;MASSALYLTNDVFEAYLQCRRKAVLRFQKRRARRTEYDRLQKQLDDRFHALARSRMSARFRKDDILSALRLNRSLLDQGYSLILDTTVVCDSVTCVIHALRRSVSTPDEKNPHYEPVLFCRHDRVGQMQKMSLAFAAMVVGLFQGRTPEHGSLLHGHDLTLSRLRLCSCLQRVQQILKDLKQLAESSDSVPLVLNSHCEICEFKEFCRTKAVEDDNLSLLSGMREGRIKRYNQKGFFTVNQLSHTFRYRKPRKRAKNPAKPHYFALQALSLRTGAVHIHGNPSLPTAQTHVYFDIETLPDRDFLYLIGALRVQGSEVICRQFWANEDKEQNSIIEQFLEFAVQAQDYRLFHFGSYDVDLLIKARPCLSPFYQDLIDKVVDCSTNVLPIVHHHIYFPTYSNRLKEIGRYVGATWSMPEASGLYSILWRELWEQSRQAALKNRLLQYNHEDCQALKLLYDFIADVIERTPGNVGEQHIVRTDELPKSPTKWFTYGRPDFQLHEFERINECAYFDYQREHVFVRTNRRFKTINRRANRKLSVPNLNRTMELSCSRCLYCSSRRLKAGRRATRTLIDLRFSRAGVKRWITRYVSWWYRCRKCGRIFLPEGWPTSRNKYGRNLVSWCVYLNFVCKQKMYQTRDTLRDIFELDVSQRSMYQFKTRIAREYSDLCSEIKERILSGPMIHIDETPVKLIRGKGYVWVMANMDSVLYFYKESRKGDFLKDMLRDFSGVLVSDFFTAYDSLGCAQQKCLLHLMRDFNEDLQRNPYDDEFKEIAHHFAVLLRLIVETIDRFGLKRRHLHKHHKAAMRFTDNVGSGYYSSEIAQKYQKRIRKYGERLFTFLDHDGVPWNNNNAEHAVKKFAKFRKLSDGLFT
;
A
#
# COMPACT_ATOMS: atom_id res chain seq x y z
N MET A 1 -23.90 -44.66 20.11
CA MET A 1 -24.74 -43.68 19.38
C MET A 1 -24.74 -44.09 17.92
N ALA A 2 -25.89 -44.47 17.38
CA ALA A 2 -26.01 -45.07 16.04
C ALA A 2 -25.49 -44.11 14.95
N SER A 3 -24.59 -44.61 14.10
CA SER A 3 -24.14 -43.97 12.87
C SER A 3 -25.36 -43.72 11.96
N SER A 4 -25.93 -42.52 12.00
CA SER A 4 -26.94 -42.13 11.02
C SER A 4 -26.23 -41.92 9.69
N ALA A 5 -26.53 -42.73 8.68
CA ALA A 5 -26.04 -42.51 7.33
C ALA A 5 -26.26 -41.04 6.93
N LEU A 6 -25.17 -40.32 6.64
CA LEU A 6 -25.21 -38.92 6.24
C LEU A 6 -25.74 -38.83 4.81
N TYR A 7 -27.01 -38.43 4.66
CA TYR A 7 -27.62 -38.21 3.35
C TYR A 7 -27.22 -36.85 2.78
N LEU A 8 -26.67 -36.84 1.58
CA LEU A 8 -26.39 -35.64 0.78
C LEU A 8 -27.69 -35.15 0.14
N THR A 9 -28.15 -33.95 0.47
CA THR A 9 -29.39 -33.34 -0.05
C THR A 9 -29.12 -32.10 -0.93
N ASN A 10 -30.13 -31.62 -1.68
CA ASN A 10 -30.06 -30.31 -2.37
C ASN A 10 -29.58 -29.22 -1.41
N ASP A 11 -30.21 -29.11 -0.24
CA ASP A 11 -29.90 -28.09 0.77
C ASP A 11 -28.44 -28.13 1.21
N VAL A 12 -27.86 -29.32 1.40
CA VAL A 12 -26.45 -29.47 1.81
C VAL A 12 -25.51 -29.08 0.67
N PHE A 13 -25.83 -29.48 -0.56
CA PHE A 13 -25.04 -29.12 -1.73
C PHE A 13 -25.05 -27.59 -1.97
N GLU A 14 -26.22 -26.97 -1.90
CA GLU A 14 -26.37 -25.51 -2.02
C GLU A 14 -25.70 -24.77 -0.85
N ALA A 15 -25.81 -25.31 0.37
CA ALA A 15 -25.08 -24.80 1.51
C ALA A 15 -23.56 -24.82 1.29
N TYR A 16 -23.00 -25.85 0.63
CA TYR A 16 -21.57 -25.90 0.31
C TYR A 16 -21.18 -24.84 -0.72
N LEU A 17 -22.00 -24.63 -1.76
CA LEU A 17 -21.77 -23.59 -2.76
C LEU A 17 -21.77 -22.18 -2.13
N GLN A 18 -22.58 -21.96 -1.09
CA GLN A 18 -22.64 -20.72 -0.34
C GLN A 18 -21.49 -20.58 0.68
N CYS A 19 -21.24 -21.62 1.47
CA CYS A 19 -20.25 -21.65 2.53
C CYS A 19 -19.98 -23.09 3.01
N ARG A 20 -18.72 -23.56 2.90
CA ARG A 20 -18.31 -24.90 3.38
C ARG A 20 -18.72 -25.20 4.83
N ARG A 21 -18.60 -24.21 5.71
CA ARG A 21 -18.98 -24.35 7.12
C ARG A 21 -20.50 -24.47 7.30
N LYS A 22 -21.31 -23.82 6.46
CA LYS A 22 -22.78 -23.98 6.47
C LYS A 22 -23.17 -25.43 6.16
N ALA A 23 -22.52 -26.06 5.16
CA ALA A 23 -22.76 -27.47 4.83
C ALA A 23 -22.45 -28.40 6.02
N VAL A 24 -21.32 -28.18 6.71
CA VAL A 24 -20.96 -28.97 7.90
C VAL A 24 -21.93 -28.77 9.05
N LEU A 25 -22.36 -27.53 9.32
CA LEU A 25 -23.36 -27.26 10.37
C LEU A 25 -24.71 -27.93 10.07
N ARG A 26 -25.08 -28.02 8.78
CA ARG A 26 -26.26 -28.77 8.33
C ARG A 26 -26.11 -30.28 8.49
N PHE A 27 -24.94 -30.84 8.17
CA PHE A 27 -24.64 -32.26 8.43
C PHE A 27 -24.74 -32.61 9.91
N GLN A 28 -24.23 -31.73 10.78
CA GLN A 28 -24.31 -31.89 12.24
C GLN A 28 -25.73 -31.66 12.79
N LYS A 29 -26.74 -31.41 11.94
CA LYS A 29 -28.13 -31.11 12.31
C LYS A 29 -28.25 -30.04 13.39
N ARG A 30 -27.33 -29.05 13.40
CA ARG A 30 -27.40 -27.95 14.35
C ARG A 30 -28.66 -27.14 14.11
N ARG A 31 -29.33 -26.75 15.20
CA ARG A 31 -30.51 -25.87 15.13
C ARG A 31 -30.10 -24.52 14.57
N ALA A 32 -30.71 -24.14 13.45
CA ALA A 32 -30.58 -22.83 12.85
C ALA A 32 -31.75 -21.94 13.29
N ARG A 33 -31.51 -20.63 13.43
CA ARG A 33 -32.57 -19.65 13.64
C ARG A 33 -33.08 -19.21 12.27
N ARG A 34 -34.31 -19.59 11.92
CA ARG A 34 -34.93 -19.12 10.66
C ARG A 34 -35.13 -17.61 10.74
N THR A 35 -34.42 -16.89 9.88
CA THR A 35 -34.48 -15.42 9.78
C THR A 35 -35.77 -14.97 9.08
N GLU A 36 -36.14 -13.69 9.19
CA GLU A 36 -37.24 -13.13 8.40
C GLU A 36 -36.93 -13.27 6.89
N TYR A 37 -35.67 -13.03 6.51
CA TYR A 37 -35.18 -13.23 5.14
C TYR A 37 -35.49 -14.64 4.60
N ASP A 38 -35.15 -15.70 5.35
CA ASP A 38 -35.41 -17.09 4.92
C ASP A 38 -36.90 -17.35 4.70
N ARG A 39 -37.77 -16.74 5.51
CA ARG A 39 -39.23 -16.91 5.40
C ARG A 39 -39.78 -16.20 4.17
N LEU A 40 -39.37 -14.95 3.95
CA LEU A 40 -39.81 -14.15 2.79
C LEU A 40 -39.30 -14.74 1.48
N GLN A 41 -38.03 -15.17 1.45
CA GLN A 41 -37.46 -15.86 0.30
C GLN A 41 -38.23 -17.14 -0.01
N LYS A 42 -38.46 -18.00 1.00
CA LYS A 42 -39.23 -19.23 0.81
C LYS A 42 -40.64 -18.95 0.31
N GLN A 43 -41.32 -17.95 0.86
CA GLN A 43 -42.67 -17.57 0.41
C GLN A 43 -42.70 -17.18 -1.08
N LEU A 44 -41.71 -16.42 -1.54
CA LEU A 44 -41.58 -16.03 -2.95
C LEU A 44 -41.24 -17.23 -3.84
N ASP A 45 -40.31 -18.08 -3.39
CA ASP A 45 -39.88 -19.27 -4.13
C ASP A 45 -41.02 -20.31 -4.23
N ASP A 46 -41.81 -20.53 -3.17
CA ASP A 46 -42.98 -21.42 -3.16
C ASP A 46 -44.08 -20.91 -4.13
N ARG A 47 -44.31 -19.59 -4.17
CA ARG A 47 -45.25 -18.97 -5.13
C ARG A 47 -44.77 -19.11 -6.57
N PHE A 48 -43.49 -18.84 -6.82
CA PHE A 48 -42.89 -19.02 -8.12
C PHE A 48 -42.97 -20.48 -8.58
N HIS A 49 -42.68 -21.42 -7.67
CA HIS A 49 -42.76 -22.85 -7.92
C HIS A 49 -44.17 -23.27 -8.36
N ALA A 50 -45.23 -22.77 -7.70
CA ALA A 50 -46.61 -23.03 -8.10
C ALA A 50 -46.94 -22.51 -9.51
N LEU A 51 -46.50 -21.30 -9.84
CA LEU A 51 -46.67 -20.70 -11.18
C LEU A 51 -45.91 -21.48 -12.26
N ALA A 52 -44.65 -21.81 -11.98
CA ALA A 52 -43.77 -22.60 -12.84
C ALA A 52 -44.34 -23.99 -13.11
N ARG A 53 -44.84 -24.66 -12.06
CA ARG A 53 -45.52 -25.96 -12.16
C ARG A 53 -46.74 -25.89 -13.07
N SER A 54 -47.59 -24.88 -12.90
CA SER A 54 -48.78 -24.68 -13.75
C SER A 54 -48.40 -24.46 -15.22
N ARG A 55 -47.43 -23.56 -15.46
CA ARG A 55 -46.92 -23.25 -16.81
C ARG A 55 -46.29 -24.45 -17.51
N MET A 56 -45.55 -25.27 -16.77
CA MET A 56 -44.92 -26.47 -17.30
C MET A 56 -45.96 -27.55 -17.62
N SER A 57 -46.93 -27.76 -16.72
CA SER A 57 -48.01 -28.74 -16.90
C SER A 57 -48.88 -28.43 -18.11
N ALA A 58 -49.15 -27.14 -18.38
CA ALA A 58 -49.97 -26.70 -19.52
C ALA A 58 -49.41 -27.08 -20.90
N ARG A 59 -48.15 -27.50 -20.99
CA ARG A 59 -47.50 -27.92 -22.26
C ARG A 59 -47.71 -29.40 -22.60
N PHE A 60 -48.32 -30.18 -21.70
CA PHE A 60 -48.49 -31.62 -21.85
C PHE A 60 -49.97 -32.02 -21.62
N ARG A 61 -50.37 -33.18 -22.16
CA ARG A 61 -51.70 -33.75 -21.90
C ARG A 61 -51.76 -34.24 -20.45
N LYS A 62 -52.91 -34.08 -19.78
CA LYS A 62 -53.07 -34.45 -18.36
C LYS A 62 -52.72 -35.92 -18.09
N ASP A 63 -53.04 -36.81 -19.02
CA ASP A 63 -52.82 -38.26 -18.89
C ASP A 63 -51.34 -38.65 -19.08
N ASP A 64 -50.50 -37.72 -19.54
CA ASP A 64 -49.06 -37.89 -19.83
C ASP A 64 -48.16 -37.13 -18.82
N ILE A 65 -48.76 -36.71 -17.69
CA ILE A 65 -48.08 -36.05 -16.58
C ILE A 65 -48.21 -36.92 -15.33
N LEU A 66 -47.08 -37.26 -14.72
CA LEU A 66 -47.03 -37.94 -13.43
C LEU A 66 -46.65 -36.96 -12.31
N SER A 67 -47.41 -36.92 -11.22
CA SER A 67 -47.02 -36.23 -10.00
C SER A 67 -46.71 -37.27 -8.92
N ALA A 68 -45.43 -37.55 -8.67
CA ALA A 68 -45.00 -38.58 -7.73
C ALA A 68 -43.93 -38.06 -6.76
N LEU A 69 -44.22 -38.11 -5.46
CA LEU A 69 -43.33 -37.60 -4.39
C LEU A 69 -41.95 -38.29 -4.37
N ARG A 70 -41.88 -39.57 -4.77
CA ARG A 70 -40.64 -40.35 -4.81
C ARG A 70 -40.57 -41.14 -6.10
N LEU A 71 -39.45 -41.03 -6.81
CA LEU A 71 -39.21 -41.75 -8.05
C LEU A 71 -38.80 -43.19 -7.75
N ASN A 72 -39.37 -44.14 -8.48
CA ASN A 72 -38.94 -45.54 -8.50
C ASN A 72 -38.75 -45.99 -9.97
N ARG A 73 -38.09 -47.13 -10.19
CA ARG A 73 -37.75 -47.60 -11.54
C ARG A 73 -39.01 -47.93 -12.38
N SER A 74 -40.01 -48.55 -11.76
CA SER A 74 -41.29 -48.86 -12.42
C SER A 74 -42.04 -47.63 -12.94
N LEU A 75 -41.94 -46.48 -12.28
CA LEU A 75 -42.57 -45.23 -12.73
C LEU A 75 -41.81 -44.59 -13.90
N LEU A 76 -40.50 -44.82 -14.02
CA LEU A 76 -39.75 -44.41 -15.20
C LEU A 76 -40.13 -45.27 -16.41
N ASP A 77 -40.26 -46.58 -16.23
CA ASP A 77 -40.58 -47.53 -17.30
C ASP A 77 -41.96 -47.25 -17.95
N GLN A 78 -42.88 -46.59 -17.22
CA GLN A 78 -44.19 -46.15 -17.74
C GLN A 78 -44.09 -45.01 -18.77
N GLY A 79 -42.94 -44.34 -18.88
CA GLY A 79 -42.64 -43.50 -20.04
C GLY A 79 -43.34 -42.15 -20.15
N TYR A 80 -43.92 -41.62 -19.05
CA TYR A 80 -44.56 -40.30 -19.01
C TYR A 80 -43.66 -39.20 -19.58
N SER A 81 -44.22 -38.29 -20.37
CA SER A 81 -43.48 -37.17 -20.96
C SER A 81 -42.98 -36.17 -19.91
N LEU A 82 -43.70 -36.02 -18.79
CA LEU A 82 -43.36 -35.11 -17.70
C LEU A 82 -43.63 -35.74 -16.33
N ILE A 83 -42.64 -35.68 -15.43
CA ILE A 83 -42.80 -36.04 -14.02
C ILE A 83 -42.56 -34.78 -13.18
N LEU A 84 -43.47 -34.44 -12.26
CA LEU A 84 -43.43 -33.22 -11.44
C LEU A 84 -43.16 -33.52 -9.96
N ASP A 85 -42.39 -32.63 -9.32
CA ASP A 85 -42.12 -32.58 -7.88
C ASP A 85 -41.73 -33.92 -7.27
N THR A 86 -40.67 -34.50 -7.81
CA THR A 86 -40.23 -35.85 -7.45
C THR A 86 -38.91 -35.84 -6.69
N THR A 87 -38.78 -36.76 -5.74
CA THR A 87 -37.54 -37.02 -5.01
C THR A 87 -36.86 -38.25 -5.56
N VAL A 88 -35.63 -38.09 -6.04
CA VAL A 88 -34.75 -39.18 -6.47
C VAL A 88 -33.81 -39.54 -5.34
N VAL A 89 -33.80 -40.81 -4.94
CA VAL A 89 -32.93 -41.34 -3.89
C VAL A 89 -32.01 -42.38 -4.52
N CYS A 90 -30.70 -42.15 -4.47
CA CYS A 90 -29.68 -43.07 -4.97
C CYS A 90 -28.53 -43.13 -3.98
N ASP A 91 -28.23 -44.33 -3.47
CA ASP A 91 -27.25 -44.58 -2.41
C ASP A 91 -27.43 -43.66 -1.18
N SER A 92 -26.43 -42.83 -0.88
CA SER A 92 -26.40 -41.83 0.19
C SER A 92 -26.78 -40.42 -0.29
N VAL A 93 -27.38 -40.28 -1.48
CA VAL A 93 -27.76 -38.99 -2.08
C VAL A 93 -29.27 -38.93 -2.29
N THR A 94 -29.88 -37.84 -1.86
CA THR A 94 -31.31 -37.54 -2.06
C THR A 94 -31.42 -36.21 -2.80
N CYS A 95 -32.13 -36.20 -3.93
CA CYS A 95 -32.32 -34.99 -4.71
C CYS A 95 -33.80 -34.74 -4.99
N VAL A 96 -34.31 -33.59 -4.57
CA VAL A 96 -35.62 -33.08 -4.97
C VAL A 96 -35.48 -32.39 -6.32
N ILE A 97 -36.30 -32.80 -7.28
CA ILE A 97 -36.29 -32.30 -8.65
C ILE A 97 -37.68 -31.76 -8.97
N HIS A 98 -37.74 -30.50 -9.39
CA HIS A 98 -38.99 -29.80 -9.68
C HIS A 98 -39.74 -30.43 -10.86
N ALA A 99 -39.03 -30.82 -11.93
CA ALA A 99 -39.60 -31.64 -12.99
C ALA A 99 -38.54 -32.50 -13.71
N LEU A 100 -38.95 -33.65 -14.23
CA LEU A 100 -38.19 -34.49 -15.16
C LEU A 100 -38.92 -34.53 -16.50
N ARG A 101 -38.21 -34.16 -17.57
CA ARG A 101 -38.75 -34.17 -18.93
C ARG A 101 -38.14 -35.33 -19.70
N ARG A 102 -38.96 -36.13 -20.38
CA ARG A 102 -38.46 -37.19 -21.27
C ARG A 102 -37.64 -36.58 -22.41
N SER A 103 -36.45 -37.12 -22.66
CA SER A 103 -35.55 -36.65 -23.72
C SER A 103 -36.04 -37.16 -25.08
N VAL A 104 -36.11 -36.25 -26.05
CA VAL A 104 -36.52 -36.55 -27.45
C VAL A 104 -35.32 -37.07 -28.27
N SER A 105 -34.10 -36.99 -27.72
CA SER A 105 -32.83 -37.24 -28.42
C SER A 105 -32.51 -38.72 -28.68
N THR A 106 -33.26 -39.64 -28.06
CA THR A 106 -33.07 -41.09 -28.20
C THR A 106 -34.45 -41.76 -28.24
N PRO A 107 -34.95 -42.12 -29.43
CA PRO A 107 -36.26 -42.76 -29.58
C PRO A 107 -36.16 -44.25 -29.25
N ASP A 108 -35.73 -44.59 -28.03
CA ASP A 108 -35.80 -45.95 -27.52
C ASP A 108 -37.07 -46.06 -26.66
N GLU A 109 -38.12 -46.69 -27.21
CA GLU A 109 -39.39 -46.87 -26.50
C GLU A 109 -39.25 -47.81 -25.30
N LYS A 110 -38.19 -48.64 -25.26
CA LYS A 110 -37.95 -49.62 -24.19
C LYS A 110 -37.22 -49.06 -22.97
N ASN A 111 -36.56 -47.88 -23.08
CA ASN A 111 -35.84 -47.24 -21.98
C ASN A 111 -35.98 -45.71 -22.05
N PRO A 112 -37.04 -45.14 -21.47
CA PRO A 112 -37.24 -43.69 -21.47
C PRO A 112 -36.16 -42.97 -20.64
N HIS A 113 -35.46 -42.02 -21.28
CA HIS A 113 -34.44 -41.20 -20.65
C HIS A 113 -34.99 -39.84 -20.23
N TYR A 114 -34.61 -39.36 -19.05
CA TYR A 114 -35.11 -38.10 -18.50
C TYR A 114 -34.01 -37.06 -18.30
N GLU A 115 -34.36 -35.80 -18.55
CA GLU A 115 -33.55 -34.61 -18.28
C GLU A 115 -34.19 -33.82 -17.13
N PRO A 116 -33.41 -33.33 -16.14
CA PRO A 116 -33.94 -32.52 -15.07
C PRO A 116 -34.31 -31.12 -15.56
N VAL A 117 -35.39 -30.60 -14.97
CA VAL A 117 -35.83 -29.23 -15.08
C VAL A 117 -35.96 -28.66 -13.66
N LEU A 118 -35.24 -27.59 -13.36
CA LEU A 118 -35.38 -26.87 -12.10
C LEU A 118 -36.05 -25.51 -12.32
N PHE A 119 -36.89 -25.09 -11.37
CA PHE A 119 -37.51 -23.78 -11.34
C PHE A 119 -36.65 -22.82 -10.53
N CYS A 120 -36.43 -21.61 -11.05
CA CYS A 120 -35.65 -20.57 -10.38
C CYS A 120 -36.31 -19.21 -10.57
N ARG A 121 -36.67 -18.53 -9.47
CA ARG A 121 -37.34 -17.22 -9.53
C ARG A 121 -36.53 -16.12 -10.24
N HIS A 122 -35.20 -16.15 -10.08
CA HIS A 122 -34.26 -15.15 -10.61
C HIS A 122 -34.19 -15.17 -12.15
N ASP A 123 -34.19 -14.01 -12.81
CA ASP A 123 -34.10 -13.88 -14.28
C ASP A 123 -32.69 -14.18 -14.82
N ARG A 124 -31.66 -13.91 -14.02
CA ARG A 124 -30.27 -14.17 -14.40
C ARG A 124 -29.81 -15.54 -13.93
N VAL A 125 -29.50 -16.42 -14.87
CA VAL A 125 -28.96 -17.75 -14.56
C VAL A 125 -27.47 -17.68 -14.22
N GLY A 126 -27.17 -17.62 -12.92
CA GLY A 126 -25.83 -17.64 -12.37
C GLY A 126 -25.16 -19.01 -12.31
N GLN A 127 -23.92 -19.04 -11.83
CA GLN A 127 -23.16 -20.29 -11.67
C GLN A 127 -23.79 -21.22 -10.63
N MET A 128 -24.42 -20.68 -9.58
CA MET A 128 -25.06 -21.49 -8.52
C MET A 128 -26.19 -22.33 -9.10
N GLN A 129 -27.09 -21.73 -9.88
CA GLN A 129 -28.21 -22.43 -10.53
C GLN A 129 -27.72 -23.49 -11.51
N LYS A 130 -26.66 -23.19 -12.29
CA LYS A 130 -26.01 -24.15 -13.20
C LYS A 130 -25.44 -25.35 -12.43
N MET A 131 -24.84 -25.12 -11.27
CA MET A 131 -24.30 -26.16 -10.40
C MET A 131 -25.40 -27.01 -9.76
N SER A 132 -26.49 -26.41 -9.27
CA SER A 132 -27.66 -27.15 -8.75
C SER A 132 -28.32 -28.01 -9.84
N LEU A 133 -28.42 -27.50 -11.07
CA LEU A 133 -28.93 -28.27 -12.22
C LEU A 133 -28.01 -29.44 -12.59
N ALA A 134 -26.69 -29.22 -12.60
CA ALA A 134 -25.71 -30.28 -12.83
C ALA A 134 -25.73 -31.34 -11.73
N PHE A 135 -25.95 -30.94 -10.47
CA PHE A 135 -26.17 -31.87 -9.36
C PHE A 135 -27.41 -32.73 -9.59
N ALA A 136 -28.54 -32.12 -9.93
CA ALA A 136 -29.76 -32.87 -10.26
C ALA A 136 -29.55 -33.83 -11.45
N ALA A 137 -28.88 -33.39 -12.52
CA ALA A 137 -28.59 -34.22 -13.70
C ALA A 137 -27.71 -35.43 -13.34
N MET A 138 -26.69 -35.23 -12.51
CA MET A 138 -25.85 -36.32 -12.05
C MET A 138 -26.63 -37.32 -11.18
N VAL A 139 -27.52 -36.87 -10.30
CA VAL A 139 -28.35 -37.77 -9.48
C VAL A 139 -29.36 -38.55 -10.33
N VAL A 140 -29.98 -37.90 -11.32
CA VAL A 140 -30.81 -38.59 -12.33
C VAL A 140 -29.98 -39.61 -13.10
N GLY A 141 -28.75 -39.25 -13.47
CA GLY A 141 -27.81 -40.13 -14.15
C GLY A 141 -27.46 -41.38 -13.37
N LEU A 142 -27.19 -41.23 -12.07
CA LEU A 142 -26.96 -42.36 -11.16
C LEU A 142 -28.19 -43.27 -11.06
N PHE A 143 -29.40 -42.69 -11.08
CA PHE A 143 -30.65 -43.44 -10.95
C PHE A 143 -31.05 -44.19 -12.23
N GLN A 144 -30.92 -43.57 -13.42
CA GLN A 144 -31.31 -44.15 -14.71
C GLN A 144 -30.15 -44.86 -15.45
N GLY A 145 -28.92 -44.83 -14.90
CA GLY A 145 -27.72 -45.45 -15.48
C GLY A 145 -27.01 -44.64 -16.56
N ARG A 146 -27.57 -43.50 -16.98
CA ARG A 146 -26.99 -42.60 -17.99
C ARG A 146 -27.16 -41.14 -17.60
N THR A 147 -26.05 -40.42 -17.41
CA THR A 147 -26.05 -39.00 -17.05
C THR A 147 -26.50 -38.11 -18.20
N PRO A 148 -27.53 -37.26 -18.02
CA PRO A 148 -27.93 -36.28 -19.02
C PRO A 148 -26.83 -35.24 -19.27
N GLU A 149 -26.48 -35.03 -20.54
CA GLU A 149 -25.54 -33.96 -20.93
C GLU A 149 -26.18 -32.57 -20.87
N HIS A 150 -27.51 -32.53 -20.87
CA HIS A 150 -28.31 -31.31 -20.86
C HIS A 150 -29.31 -31.34 -19.70
N GLY A 151 -29.62 -30.16 -19.18
CA GLY A 151 -30.74 -29.92 -18.27
C GLY A 151 -31.43 -28.62 -18.66
N SER A 152 -32.64 -28.39 -18.15
CA SER A 152 -33.35 -27.14 -18.41
C SER A 152 -33.62 -26.35 -17.13
N LEU A 153 -33.65 -25.02 -17.23
CA LEU A 153 -34.10 -24.14 -16.17
C LEU A 153 -35.34 -23.40 -16.64
N LEU A 154 -36.42 -23.47 -15.86
CA LEU A 154 -37.53 -22.54 -16.01
C LEU A 154 -37.28 -21.38 -15.05
N HIS A 155 -37.02 -20.20 -15.59
CA HIS A 155 -36.54 -19.09 -14.78
C HIS A 155 -37.08 -17.73 -15.19
N GLY A 156 -36.93 -16.78 -14.29
CA GLY A 156 -37.36 -15.40 -14.45
C GLY A 156 -38.87 -15.20 -14.41
N HIS A 157 -39.27 -13.94 -14.33
CA HIS A 157 -40.67 -13.54 -14.24
C HIS A 157 -41.51 -13.99 -15.44
N ASP A 158 -40.92 -14.03 -16.64
CA ASP A 158 -41.54 -14.49 -17.89
C ASP A 158 -41.67 -16.02 -18.00
N LEU A 159 -41.18 -16.78 -17.01
CA LEU A 159 -41.15 -18.25 -17.00
C LEU A 159 -40.45 -18.81 -18.25
N THR A 160 -39.28 -18.24 -18.56
CA THR A 160 -38.47 -18.62 -19.72
C THR A 160 -37.83 -19.99 -19.50
N LEU A 161 -37.94 -20.88 -20.49
CA LEU A 161 -37.30 -22.20 -20.45
C LEU A 161 -35.97 -22.17 -21.20
N SER A 162 -34.86 -22.29 -20.48
CA SER A 162 -33.50 -22.32 -21.06
C SER A 162 -32.88 -23.71 -20.91
N ARG A 163 -32.49 -24.34 -22.02
CA ARG A 163 -31.74 -25.61 -22.03
C ARG A 163 -30.24 -25.33 -21.96
N LEU A 164 -29.52 -25.98 -21.06
CA LEU A 164 -28.10 -25.75 -20.78
C LEU A 164 -27.29 -27.05 -20.95
N ARG A 165 -26.08 -26.94 -21.51
CA ARG A 165 -25.10 -28.02 -21.58
C ARG A 165 -24.30 -28.10 -20.28
N LEU A 166 -24.18 -29.29 -19.70
CA LEU A 166 -23.72 -29.49 -18.32
C LEU A 166 -22.31 -30.06 -18.18
N CYS A 167 -21.65 -30.44 -19.28
CA CYS A 167 -20.38 -31.19 -19.26
C CYS A 167 -19.31 -30.60 -18.31
N SER A 168 -19.08 -29.28 -18.34
CA SER A 168 -18.09 -28.61 -17.48
C SER A 168 -18.51 -28.53 -16.01
N CYS A 169 -19.81 -28.42 -15.75
CA CYS A 169 -20.35 -28.35 -14.39
C CYS A 169 -20.35 -29.74 -13.73
N LEU A 170 -20.62 -30.81 -14.48
CA LEU A 170 -20.66 -32.18 -13.97
C LEU A 170 -19.32 -32.61 -13.34
N GLN A 171 -18.19 -32.32 -13.99
CA GLN A 171 -16.86 -32.61 -13.42
C GLN A 171 -16.63 -31.91 -12.08
N ARG A 172 -17.06 -30.65 -11.98
CA ARG A 172 -16.94 -29.86 -10.75
C ARG A 172 -17.87 -30.35 -9.65
N VAL A 173 -19.10 -30.74 -9.98
CA VAL A 173 -20.05 -31.36 -9.04
C VAL A 173 -19.46 -32.66 -8.47
N GLN A 174 -18.86 -33.51 -9.31
CA GLN A 174 -18.21 -34.73 -8.85
C GLN A 174 -17.09 -34.44 -7.84
N GLN A 175 -16.27 -33.41 -8.08
CA GLN A 175 -15.24 -33.01 -7.12
C GLN A 175 -15.87 -32.50 -5.80
N ILE A 176 -16.91 -31.67 -5.88
CA ILE A 176 -17.62 -31.17 -4.69
C ILE A 176 -18.22 -32.31 -3.88
N LEU A 177 -18.79 -33.34 -4.53
CA LEU A 177 -19.30 -34.50 -3.81
C LEU A 177 -18.21 -35.30 -3.12
N LYS A 178 -17.04 -35.46 -3.74
CA LYS A 178 -15.88 -36.09 -3.08
C LYS A 178 -15.45 -35.29 -1.85
N ASP A 179 -15.33 -33.97 -1.98
CA ASP A 179 -15.02 -33.08 -0.87
C ASP A 179 -16.08 -33.17 0.25
N LEU A 180 -17.37 -33.19 -0.11
CA LEU A 180 -18.48 -33.29 0.85
C LEU A 180 -18.50 -34.61 1.61
N LYS A 181 -18.19 -35.73 0.93
CA LYS A 181 -18.05 -37.04 1.59
C LYS A 181 -16.90 -37.02 2.60
N GLN A 182 -15.74 -36.48 2.21
CA GLN A 182 -14.60 -36.34 3.12
C GLN A 182 -14.89 -35.42 4.31
N LEU A 183 -15.64 -34.33 4.09
CA LEU A 183 -16.08 -33.42 5.15
C LEU A 183 -17.12 -34.04 6.09
N ALA A 184 -17.91 -34.99 5.61
CA ALA A 184 -18.87 -35.73 6.42
C ALA A 184 -18.19 -36.79 7.31
N GLU A 185 -17.08 -37.35 6.85
CA GLU A 185 -16.29 -38.38 7.56
C GLU A 185 -15.26 -37.80 8.53
N SER A 186 -14.77 -36.57 8.28
CA SER A 186 -13.78 -35.92 9.14
C SER A 186 -14.42 -35.27 10.37
N SER A 187 -13.87 -35.58 11.55
CA SER A 187 -14.17 -34.88 12.81
C SER A 187 -13.47 -33.51 12.93
N ASP A 188 -12.63 -33.16 11.96
CA ASP A 188 -11.89 -31.90 11.94
C ASP A 188 -12.81 -30.69 11.69
N SER A 189 -12.72 -29.70 12.56
CA SER A 189 -13.53 -28.49 12.44
C SER A 189 -13.08 -27.66 11.24
N VAL A 190 -13.91 -27.56 10.20
CA VAL A 190 -13.69 -26.63 9.07
C VAL A 190 -13.39 -25.23 9.61
N PRO A 191 -12.26 -24.59 9.22
CA PRO A 191 -11.89 -23.28 9.73
C PRO A 191 -13.02 -22.25 9.59
N LEU A 192 -13.24 -21.46 10.63
CA LEU A 192 -14.23 -20.39 10.60
C LEU A 192 -13.70 -19.24 9.74
N VAL A 193 -14.38 -19.00 8.61
CA VAL A 193 -14.13 -17.86 7.73
C VAL A 193 -15.47 -17.24 7.37
N LEU A 194 -15.68 -15.99 7.76
CA LEU A 194 -16.85 -15.22 7.35
C LEU A 194 -16.73 -14.82 5.87
N ASN A 195 -17.84 -14.89 5.14
CA ASN A 195 -17.91 -14.55 3.71
C ASN A 195 -19.16 -13.68 3.41
N SER A 196 -19.37 -13.31 2.15
CA SER A 196 -20.50 -12.46 1.73
C SER A 196 -21.87 -13.11 2.02
N HIS A 197 -21.97 -14.44 1.99
CA HIS A 197 -23.21 -15.15 2.30
C HIS A 197 -23.62 -15.01 3.77
N CYS A 198 -22.68 -14.68 4.67
CA CYS A 198 -22.97 -14.53 6.10
C CYS A 198 -24.01 -13.45 6.42
N GLU A 199 -24.34 -12.53 5.52
CA GLU A 199 -25.35 -11.49 5.75
C GLU A 199 -26.77 -12.04 5.95
N ILE A 200 -27.11 -13.05 5.14
CA ILE A 200 -28.43 -13.69 5.05
C ILE A 200 -28.40 -15.13 5.58
N CYS A 201 -27.25 -15.60 6.04
CA CYS A 201 -27.11 -16.95 6.56
C CYS A 201 -27.84 -17.12 7.90
N GLU A 202 -28.67 -18.14 8.02
CA GLU A 202 -29.33 -18.59 9.26
C GLU A 202 -28.36 -18.87 10.45
N PHE A 203 -27.07 -19.13 10.16
CA PHE A 203 -26.03 -19.34 11.18
C PHE A 203 -25.16 -18.10 11.43
N LYS A 204 -25.56 -16.93 10.91
CA LYS A 204 -24.81 -15.67 11.03
C LYS A 204 -24.45 -15.32 12.46
N GLU A 205 -25.43 -15.32 13.37
CA GLU A 205 -25.20 -14.99 14.78
C GLU A 205 -24.19 -15.96 15.39
N PHE A 206 -24.40 -17.27 15.21
CA PHE A 206 -23.49 -18.30 15.73
C PHE A 206 -22.05 -18.15 15.22
N CYS A 207 -21.88 -17.99 13.90
CA CYS A 207 -20.55 -17.84 13.29
C CYS A 207 -19.90 -16.50 13.66
N ARG A 208 -20.68 -15.41 13.78
CA ARG A 208 -20.15 -14.08 14.12
C ARG A 208 -19.75 -14.01 15.60
N THR A 209 -20.56 -14.55 16.51
CA THR A 209 -20.20 -14.64 17.94
C THR A 209 -18.91 -15.41 18.12
N LYS A 210 -18.81 -16.60 17.52
CA LYS A 210 -17.57 -17.38 17.56
C LYS A 210 -16.38 -16.65 16.93
N ALA A 211 -16.60 -15.94 15.82
CA ALA A 211 -15.53 -15.17 15.19
C ALA A 211 -15.02 -14.03 16.08
N VAL A 212 -15.91 -13.38 16.85
CA VAL A 212 -15.56 -12.36 17.84
C VAL A 212 -14.82 -12.96 19.03
N GLU A 213 -15.29 -14.09 19.57
CA GLU A 213 -14.61 -14.82 20.65
C GLU A 213 -13.19 -15.26 20.25
N ASP A 214 -13.04 -15.80 19.03
CA ASP A 214 -11.76 -16.25 18.48
C ASP A 214 -10.87 -15.07 18.01
N ASP A 215 -11.36 -13.82 18.11
CA ASP A 215 -10.74 -12.60 17.55
C ASP A 215 -10.27 -12.79 16.08
N ASN A 216 -11.12 -13.44 15.29
CA ASN A 216 -10.78 -14.02 14.00
C ASN A 216 -10.56 -12.95 12.92
N LEU A 217 -9.49 -13.09 12.13
CA LEU A 217 -9.15 -12.15 11.05
C LEU A 217 -10.26 -11.95 9.98
N SER A 218 -11.15 -12.93 9.79
CA SER A 218 -12.27 -12.82 8.86
C SER A 218 -13.37 -11.85 9.29
N LEU A 219 -13.32 -11.33 10.54
CA LEU A 219 -14.17 -10.22 10.96
C LEU A 219 -13.91 -8.96 10.12
N LEU A 220 -12.67 -8.73 9.69
CA LEU A 220 -12.32 -7.60 8.85
C LEU A 220 -12.83 -7.81 7.42
N SER A 221 -13.91 -7.11 7.07
CA SER A 221 -14.58 -7.23 5.77
C SER A 221 -13.61 -7.01 4.60
N GLY A 222 -13.70 -7.87 3.59
CA GLY A 222 -12.78 -7.88 2.44
C GLY A 222 -11.49 -8.68 2.63
N MET A 223 -11.26 -9.26 3.82
CA MET A 223 -10.13 -10.16 4.03
C MET A 223 -10.40 -11.57 3.47
N ARG A 224 -9.89 -11.83 2.26
CA ARG A 224 -10.00 -13.15 1.60
C ARG A 224 -9.17 -14.23 2.31
N GLU A 225 -9.59 -15.49 2.20
CA GLU A 225 -8.90 -16.66 2.78
C GLU A 225 -7.40 -16.73 2.48
N GLY A 226 -7.00 -16.46 1.23
CA GLY A 226 -5.58 -16.46 0.85
C GLY A 226 -4.75 -15.43 1.62
N ARG A 227 -5.36 -14.29 1.99
CA ARG A 227 -4.69 -13.25 2.80
C ARG A 227 -4.63 -13.64 4.27
N ILE A 228 -5.69 -14.27 4.81
CA ILE A 228 -5.70 -14.84 6.16
C ILE A 228 -4.57 -15.87 6.29
N LYS A 229 -4.46 -16.80 5.34
CA LYS A 229 -3.36 -17.80 5.31
C LYS A 229 -1.97 -17.14 5.32
N ARG A 230 -1.76 -16.06 4.57
CA ARG A 230 -0.49 -15.30 4.56
C ARG A 230 -0.18 -14.62 5.91
N TYR A 231 -1.19 -14.16 6.64
CA TYR A 231 -1.00 -13.61 7.98
C TYR A 231 -0.73 -14.70 9.02
N ASN A 232 -1.47 -15.81 8.96
CA ASN A 232 -1.26 -16.98 9.81
C ASN A 232 0.17 -17.54 9.65
N GLN A 233 0.68 -17.63 8.41
CA GLN A 233 2.07 -18.03 8.13
C GLN A 233 3.13 -17.10 8.76
N LYS A 234 2.76 -15.85 9.07
CA LYS A 234 3.63 -14.87 9.75
C LYS A 234 3.43 -14.83 11.26
N GLY A 235 2.59 -15.72 11.81
CA GLY A 235 2.27 -15.78 13.23
C GLY A 235 1.19 -14.78 13.69
N PHE A 236 0.42 -14.17 12.78
CA PHE A 236 -0.71 -13.30 13.13
C PHE A 236 -2.01 -14.06 12.88
N PHE A 237 -2.67 -14.48 13.96
CA PHE A 237 -3.89 -15.27 13.95
C PHE A 237 -5.12 -14.47 14.35
N THR A 238 -4.93 -13.35 15.07
CA THR A 238 -6.04 -12.54 15.62
C THR A 238 -6.02 -11.09 15.15
N VAL A 239 -7.17 -10.41 15.19
CA VAL A 239 -7.28 -8.97 14.84
C VAL A 239 -6.45 -8.13 15.80
N ASN A 240 -6.45 -8.44 17.09
CA ASN A 240 -5.61 -7.78 18.07
C ASN A 240 -4.12 -7.94 17.75
N GLN A 241 -3.64 -9.13 17.40
CA GLN A 241 -2.25 -9.32 16.95
C GLN A 241 -1.93 -8.48 15.70
N LEU A 242 -2.85 -8.45 14.73
CA LEU A 242 -2.69 -7.67 13.51
C LEU A 242 -2.62 -6.15 13.80
N SER A 243 -3.34 -5.65 14.80
CA SER A 243 -3.35 -4.23 15.18
C SER A 243 -1.96 -3.70 15.58
N HIS A 244 -1.11 -4.54 16.18
CA HIS A 244 0.27 -4.19 16.56
C HIS A 244 1.24 -4.15 15.37
N THR A 245 0.81 -4.61 14.19
CA THR A 245 1.68 -4.69 13.01
C THR A 245 1.69 -3.41 12.20
N PHE A 246 0.69 -2.54 12.37
CA PHE A 246 0.63 -1.29 11.61
C PHE A 246 1.78 -0.38 11.98
N ARG A 247 2.50 0.08 10.96
CA ARG A 247 3.63 1.01 11.11
C ARG A 247 3.51 2.06 10.04
N TYR A 248 3.32 3.31 10.46
CA TYR A 248 3.28 4.43 9.52
C TYR A 248 4.62 4.52 8.77
N ARG A 249 4.55 4.46 7.44
CA ARG A 249 5.67 4.74 6.55
C ARG A 249 5.30 5.99 5.76
N LYS A 250 6.15 7.01 5.80
CA LYS A 250 5.90 8.25 5.05
C LYS A 250 5.76 7.89 3.57
N PRO A 251 4.61 8.18 2.94
CA PRO A 251 4.41 7.84 1.55
C PRO A 251 5.44 8.54 0.66
N ARG A 252 5.80 7.93 -0.47
CA ARG A 252 6.72 8.57 -1.44
C ARG A 252 6.08 9.87 -1.92
N LYS A 253 6.84 10.97 -2.00
CA LYS A 253 6.38 12.32 -2.41
C LYS A 253 5.64 12.40 -3.77
N ARG A 254 5.62 11.32 -4.57
CA ARG A 254 4.94 11.22 -5.88
C ARG A 254 3.88 10.10 -5.93
N ALA A 255 3.53 9.51 -4.79
CA ALA A 255 2.44 8.53 -4.75
C ALA A 255 1.13 9.27 -5.04
N LYS A 256 0.54 9.05 -6.23
CA LYS A 256 -0.76 9.65 -6.60
C LYS A 256 -1.87 9.28 -5.61
N ASN A 257 -1.75 8.12 -4.94
CA ASN A 257 -2.69 7.62 -3.93
C ASN A 257 -1.91 6.85 -2.82
N PRO A 258 -1.33 7.54 -1.83
CA PRO A 258 -0.49 6.91 -0.80
C PRO A 258 -1.25 5.91 0.09
N ALA A 259 -2.56 6.03 0.12
CA ALA A 259 -3.50 5.24 0.90
C ALA A 259 -4.01 3.96 0.17
N LYS A 260 -3.49 3.68 -1.04
CA LYS A 260 -3.76 2.44 -1.77
C LYS A 260 -2.53 1.51 -1.66
N PRO A 261 -2.69 0.24 -1.22
CA PRO A 261 -3.94 -0.46 -0.84
C PRO A 261 -4.43 -0.18 0.59
N HIS A 262 -5.69 -0.52 0.88
CA HIS A 262 -6.29 -0.44 2.22
C HIS A 262 -5.51 -1.28 3.26
N TYR A 263 -5.23 -0.67 4.41
CA TYR A 263 -4.39 -1.25 5.47
C TYR A 263 -5.24 -1.94 6.55
N PHE A 264 -5.45 -3.26 6.40
CA PHE A 264 -6.15 -4.07 7.41
C PHE A 264 -5.56 -3.97 8.83
N ALA A 265 -4.24 -3.79 8.94
CA ALA A 265 -3.60 -3.57 10.23
C ALA A 265 -3.97 -2.22 10.88
N LEU A 266 -4.25 -1.19 10.07
CA LEU A 266 -4.75 0.09 10.57
C LEU A 266 -6.22 -0.02 10.99
N GLN A 267 -7.02 -0.76 10.23
CA GLN A 267 -8.41 -1.07 10.62
C GLN A 267 -8.44 -1.81 11.97
N ALA A 268 -7.58 -2.81 12.14
CA ALA A 268 -7.40 -3.51 13.40
C ALA A 268 -6.93 -2.60 14.53
N LEU A 269 -6.07 -1.61 14.24
CA LEU A 269 -5.65 -0.60 15.20
C LEU A 269 -6.82 0.29 15.64
N SER A 270 -7.63 0.78 14.70
CA SER A 270 -8.85 1.54 15.01
C SER A 270 -9.80 0.76 15.91
N LEU A 271 -10.05 -0.52 15.60
CA LEU A 271 -10.88 -1.39 16.43
C LEU A 271 -10.34 -1.54 17.85
N ARG A 272 -9.03 -1.74 18.02
CA ARG A 272 -8.42 -1.90 19.34
C ARG A 272 -8.47 -0.61 20.16
N THR A 273 -8.23 0.55 19.55
CA THR A 273 -8.17 1.83 20.28
C THR A 273 -9.51 2.53 20.40
N GLY A 274 -10.54 2.06 19.68
CA GLY A 274 -11.84 2.76 19.58
C GLY A 274 -11.73 4.13 18.89
N ALA A 275 -10.66 4.36 18.12
CA ALA A 275 -10.35 5.67 17.53
C ALA A 275 -10.47 5.65 16.01
N VAL A 276 -10.92 6.76 15.41
CA VAL A 276 -10.91 6.93 13.95
C VAL A 276 -9.52 7.36 13.51
N HIS A 277 -8.88 6.55 12.68
CA HIS A 277 -7.55 6.87 12.17
C HIS A 277 -7.61 7.47 10.77
N ILE A 278 -6.90 8.59 10.57
CA ILE A 278 -6.81 9.27 9.27
C ILE A 278 -5.46 8.97 8.62
N HIS A 279 -5.50 8.39 7.43
CA HIS A 279 -4.33 8.07 6.65
C HIS A 279 -4.19 8.91 5.38
N GLY A 280 -3.11 9.68 5.29
CA GLY A 280 -2.91 10.62 4.19
C GLY A 280 -3.82 11.84 4.32
N ASN A 281 -4.18 12.45 3.19
CA ASN A 281 -4.99 13.65 3.14
C ASN A 281 -6.25 13.37 2.31
N PRO A 282 -7.39 13.05 2.95
CA PRO A 282 -8.67 13.01 2.23
C PRO A 282 -9.02 14.40 1.71
N SER A 283 -9.74 14.46 0.58
CA SER A 283 -10.25 15.69 -0.01
C SER A 283 -11.68 15.46 -0.48
N LEU A 284 -12.57 16.41 -0.18
CA LEU A 284 -13.94 16.45 -0.67
C LEU A 284 -14.13 17.72 -1.52
N PRO A 285 -14.88 17.65 -2.63
CA PRO A 285 -15.24 18.84 -3.39
C PRO A 285 -16.27 19.67 -2.60
N THR A 286 -16.08 20.98 -2.59
CA THR A 286 -16.97 21.95 -1.94
C THR A 286 -17.90 22.61 -2.96
N ALA A 287 -19.12 22.91 -2.55
CA ALA A 287 -20.13 23.66 -3.29
C ALA A 287 -21.16 24.25 -2.31
N GLN A 288 -21.95 25.22 -2.75
CA GLN A 288 -23.04 25.80 -1.94
C GLN A 288 -24.19 24.81 -1.69
N THR A 289 -24.47 23.95 -2.68
CA THR A 289 -25.53 22.94 -2.60
C THR A 289 -24.94 21.54 -2.65
N HIS A 290 -25.36 20.66 -1.74
CA HIS A 290 -24.99 19.24 -1.76
C HIS A 290 -26.23 18.37 -1.97
N VAL A 291 -26.13 17.37 -2.84
CA VAL A 291 -27.19 16.38 -3.07
C VAL A 291 -26.66 15.00 -2.68
N TYR A 292 -27.27 14.38 -1.68
CA TYR A 292 -26.96 13.02 -1.26
C TYR A 292 -28.01 12.09 -1.84
N PHE A 293 -27.61 11.09 -2.61
CA PHE A 293 -28.57 10.21 -3.27
C PHE A 293 -28.18 8.74 -3.15
N ASP A 294 -29.21 7.91 -3.21
CA ASP A 294 -29.14 6.46 -3.14
C ASP A 294 -30.16 5.85 -4.11
N ILE A 295 -29.77 4.77 -4.77
CA ILE A 295 -30.55 4.14 -5.84
C ILE A 295 -30.82 2.67 -5.49
N GLU A 296 -32.10 2.31 -5.48
CA GLU A 296 -32.54 0.93 -5.27
C GLU A 296 -32.94 0.28 -6.60
N THR A 297 -32.49 -0.96 -6.79
CA THR A 297 -32.69 -1.70 -8.04
C THR A 297 -33.02 -3.16 -7.81
N LEU A 298 -33.50 -3.80 -8.87
CA LEU A 298 -33.62 -5.24 -8.99
C LEU A 298 -32.53 -5.74 -9.96
N PRO A 299 -31.38 -6.23 -9.45
CA PRO A 299 -30.22 -6.55 -10.28
C PRO A 299 -30.46 -7.60 -11.35
N ASP A 300 -31.47 -8.46 -11.18
CA ASP A 300 -31.82 -9.50 -12.15
C ASP A 300 -32.46 -8.92 -13.41
N ARG A 301 -33.22 -7.82 -13.25
CA ARG A 301 -33.96 -7.15 -14.33
C ARG A 301 -33.28 -5.87 -14.82
N ASP A 302 -32.17 -5.47 -14.20
CA ASP A 302 -31.57 -4.13 -14.33
C ASP A 302 -32.60 -2.99 -14.14
N PHE A 303 -33.64 -3.25 -13.35
CA PHE A 303 -34.75 -2.32 -13.15
C PHE A 303 -34.48 -1.43 -11.93
N LEU A 304 -34.40 -0.13 -12.18
CA LEU A 304 -34.28 0.92 -11.18
C LEU A 304 -35.68 1.37 -10.78
N TYR A 305 -36.05 1.12 -9.52
CA TYR A 305 -37.41 1.38 -9.05
C TYR A 305 -37.54 2.54 -8.05
N LEU A 306 -36.44 2.98 -7.45
CA LEU A 306 -36.45 4.07 -6.47
C LEU A 306 -35.14 4.85 -6.49
N ILE A 307 -35.24 6.18 -6.61
CA ILE A 307 -34.15 7.12 -6.37
C ILE A 307 -34.52 7.99 -5.17
N GLY A 308 -33.70 7.97 -4.13
CA GLY A 308 -33.78 8.94 -3.03
C GLY A 308 -32.79 10.05 -3.24
N ALA A 309 -33.18 11.30 -3.00
CA ALA A 309 -32.28 12.43 -3.09
C ALA A 309 -32.57 13.44 -1.96
N LEU A 310 -31.52 13.82 -1.25
CA LEU A 310 -31.52 14.82 -0.18
C LEU A 310 -30.68 16.00 -0.62
N ARG A 311 -31.32 17.12 -0.95
CA ARG A 311 -30.64 18.38 -1.28
C ARG A 311 -30.49 19.24 -0.03
N VAL A 312 -29.29 19.73 0.20
CA VAL A 312 -28.92 20.57 1.34
C VAL A 312 -28.31 21.86 0.82
N GLN A 313 -28.87 23.00 1.23
CA GLN A 313 -28.35 24.33 0.94
C GLN A 313 -28.43 25.20 2.20
N GLY A 314 -27.28 25.45 2.85
CA GLY A 314 -27.27 26.10 4.16
C GLY A 314 -28.06 25.29 5.20
N SER A 315 -29.11 25.88 5.78
CA SER A 315 -30.02 25.21 6.73
C SER A 315 -31.21 24.53 6.07
N GLU A 316 -31.44 24.74 4.78
CA GLU A 316 -32.56 24.13 4.07
C GLU A 316 -32.22 22.71 3.64
N VAL A 317 -33.09 21.76 4.00
CA VAL A 317 -32.96 20.34 3.66
C VAL A 317 -34.24 19.89 2.97
N ILE A 318 -34.15 19.59 1.68
CA ILE A 318 -35.27 19.09 0.87
C ILE A 318 -35.01 17.62 0.52
N CYS A 319 -35.91 16.74 0.92
CA CYS A 319 -35.90 15.35 0.51
C CYS A 319 -36.93 15.11 -0.61
N ARG A 320 -36.53 14.40 -1.66
CA ARG A 320 -37.41 13.88 -2.71
C ARG A 320 -37.11 12.40 -2.97
N GLN A 321 -38.16 11.67 -3.30
CA GLN A 321 -38.09 10.24 -3.60
C GLN A 321 -38.86 9.99 -4.89
N PHE A 322 -38.20 9.39 -5.86
CA PHE A 322 -38.74 9.13 -7.19
C PHE A 322 -39.00 7.64 -7.32
N TRP A 323 -40.26 7.24 -7.41
CA TRP A 323 -40.68 5.84 -7.35
C TRP A 323 -41.31 5.39 -8.67
N ALA A 324 -40.85 4.25 -9.18
CA ALA A 324 -41.44 3.57 -10.34
C ALA A 324 -42.22 2.32 -9.89
N ASN A 325 -43.49 2.26 -10.27
CA ASN A 325 -44.34 1.08 -10.14
C ASN A 325 -43.99 0.00 -11.16
N GLU A 326 -43.57 0.41 -12.36
CA GLU A 326 -43.28 -0.45 -13.52
C GLU A 326 -42.01 0.00 -14.25
N ASP A 327 -41.41 -0.91 -15.02
CA ASP A 327 -40.17 -0.67 -15.79
C ASP A 327 -40.29 0.51 -16.77
N LYS A 328 -41.47 0.73 -17.33
CA LYS A 328 -41.76 1.84 -18.25
C LYS A 328 -41.61 3.22 -17.60
N GLU A 329 -41.75 3.31 -16.28
CA GLU A 329 -41.65 4.56 -15.53
C GLU A 329 -40.18 4.90 -15.16
N GLN A 330 -39.23 3.97 -15.40
CA GLN A 330 -37.83 4.13 -15.04
C GLN A 330 -37.20 5.41 -15.61
N ASN A 331 -37.40 5.69 -16.90
CA ASN A 331 -36.84 6.89 -17.52
C ASN A 331 -37.44 8.16 -16.90
N SER A 332 -38.75 8.16 -16.62
CA SER A 332 -39.42 9.32 -16.02
C SER A 332 -38.89 9.65 -14.62
N ILE A 333 -38.62 8.65 -13.78
CA ILE A 333 -38.07 8.91 -12.45
C ILE A 333 -36.61 9.39 -12.49
N ILE A 334 -35.83 8.95 -13.49
CA ILE A 334 -34.48 9.45 -13.72
C ILE A 334 -34.54 10.91 -14.18
N GLU A 335 -35.40 11.24 -15.15
CA GLU A 335 -35.60 12.61 -15.63
C GLU A 335 -35.98 13.57 -14.49
N GLN A 336 -36.95 13.19 -13.66
CA GLN A 336 -37.35 13.98 -12.48
C GLN A 336 -36.20 14.16 -11.46
N PHE A 337 -35.38 13.12 -11.25
CA PHE A 337 -34.19 13.21 -10.40
C PHE A 337 -33.15 14.18 -10.97
N LEU A 338 -32.88 14.10 -12.28
CA LEU A 338 -31.90 14.98 -12.93
C LEU A 338 -32.35 16.45 -12.84
N GLU A 339 -33.64 16.73 -13.04
CA GLU A 339 -34.19 18.08 -12.85
C GLU A 339 -34.05 18.55 -11.41
N PHE A 340 -34.35 17.69 -10.43
CA PHE A 340 -34.18 18.02 -9.01
C PHE A 340 -32.72 18.31 -8.63
N ALA A 341 -31.78 17.54 -9.18
CA ALA A 341 -30.35 17.67 -8.91
C ALA A 341 -29.76 18.98 -9.45
N VAL A 342 -30.22 19.46 -10.62
CA VAL A 342 -29.62 20.60 -11.34
C VAL A 342 -30.37 21.92 -11.10
N GLN A 343 -31.30 21.96 -10.14
CA GLN A 343 -32.02 23.19 -9.77
C GLN A 343 -31.12 24.31 -9.20
N ALA A 344 -29.90 24.01 -8.73
CA ALA A 344 -28.95 25.00 -8.22
C ALA A 344 -27.81 25.28 -9.24
N GLN A 345 -27.21 26.46 -9.19
CA GLN A 345 -26.09 26.83 -10.06
C GLN A 345 -24.75 26.23 -9.61
N ASP A 346 -24.53 26.08 -8.29
CA ASP A 346 -23.33 25.49 -7.69
C ASP A 346 -23.70 24.29 -6.80
N TYR A 347 -23.57 23.08 -7.36
CA TYR A 347 -23.94 21.85 -6.69
C TYR A 347 -22.89 20.74 -6.82
N ARG A 348 -22.87 19.85 -5.82
CA ARG A 348 -22.14 18.59 -5.86
C ARG A 348 -23.02 17.45 -5.40
N LEU A 349 -22.92 16.31 -6.07
CA LEU A 349 -23.65 15.10 -5.69
C LEU A 349 -22.73 14.10 -4.99
N PHE A 350 -23.27 13.38 -4.03
CA PHE A 350 -22.57 12.36 -3.26
C PHE A 350 -23.38 11.07 -3.25
N HIS A 351 -22.67 9.96 -3.44
CA HIS A 351 -23.23 8.60 -3.44
C HIS A 351 -22.24 7.61 -2.80
N PHE A 352 -22.72 6.43 -2.40
CA PHE A 352 -21.94 5.47 -1.62
C PHE A 352 -21.68 4.16 -2.36
N GLY A 353 -20.64 4.14 -3.20
CA GLY A 353 -20.30 3.01 -4.08
C GLY A 353 -20.26 3.44 -5.53
N SER A 354 -19.71 2.65 -6.45
CA SER A 354 -19.75 3.03 -7.88
C SER A 354 -21.08 2.70 -8.54
N TYR A 355 -21.85 1.80 -7.93
CA TYR A 355 -23.03 1.18 -8.52
C TYR A 355 -24.10 2.20 -8.97
N ASP A 356 -24.39 3.21 -8.15
CA ASP A 356 -25.43 4.21 -8.42
C ASP A 356 -25.15 5.01 -9.70
N VAL A 357 -23.92 5.52 -9.82
CA VAL A 357 -23.49 6.26 -11.02
C VAL A 357 -23.34 5.33 -12.23
N ASP A 358 -22.86 4.10 -12.04
CA ASP A 358 -22.79 3.10 -13.10
C ASP A 358 -24.19 2.82 -13.71
N LEU A 359 -25.25 2.87 -12.90
CA LEU A 359 -26.64 2.75 -13.36
C LEU A 359 -27.09 3.97 -14.18
N LEU A 360 -26.79 5.19 -13.72
CA LEU A 360 -27.09 6.41 -14.45
C LEU A 360 -26.40 6.41 -15.83
N ILE A 361 -25.12 6.03 -15.88
CA ILE A 361 -24.37 5.90 -17.14
C ILE A 361 -25.03 4.87 -18.07
N LYS A 362 -25.50 3.75 -17.54
CA LYS A 362 -26.22 2.73 -18.32
C LYS A 362 -27.57 3.22 -18.85
N ALA A 363 -28.27 4.09 -18.11
CA ALA A 363 -29.55 4.64 -18.51
C ALA A 363 -29.44 5.76 -19.57
N ARG A 364 -28.28 6.43 -19.67
CA ARG A 364 -28.01 7.52 -20.61
C ARG A 364 -28.51 7.28 -22.05
N PRO A 365 -28.26 6.12 -22.71
CA PRO A 365 -28.69 5.90 -24.09
C PRO A 365 -30.20 5.86 -24.29
N CYS A 366 -30.97 5.65 -23.20
CA CYS A 366 -32.42 5.53 -23.22
C CYS A 366 -33.15 6.87 -23.01
N LEU A 367 -32.41 7.96 -22.79
CA LEU A 367 -32.95 9.30 -22.49
C LEU A 367 -32.91 10.20 -23.74
N SER A 368 -33.76 11.25 -23.73
CA SER A 368 -33.76 12.27 -24.78
C SER A 368 -32.43 13.06 -24.81
N PRO A 369 -32.06 13.70 -25.94
CA PRO A 369 -30.80 14.45 -26.04
C PRO A 369 -30.61 15.50 -24.93
N PHE A 370 -31.68 16.18 -24.52
CA PHE A 370 -31.64 17.15 -23.42
C PHE A 370 -31.21 16.52 -22.09
N TYR A 371 -31.79 15.36 -21.74
CA TYR A 371 -31.45 14.65 -20.50
C TYR A 371 -30.12 13.89 -20.59
N GLN A 372 -29.64 13.56 -21.79
CA GLN A 372 -28.28 13.04 -21.99
C GLN A 372 -27.21 14.05 -21.58
N ASP A 373 -27.39 15.32 -21.94
CA ASP A 373 -26.46 16.38 -21.50
C ASP A 373 -26.57 16.62 -19.98
N LEU A 374 -27.78 16.47 -19.42
CA LEU A 374 -28.03 16.67 -18.00
C LEU A 374 -27.42 15.55 -17.15
N ILE A 375 -27.55 14.29 -17.58
CA ILE A 375 -26.96 13.14 -16.89
C ILE A 375 -25.43 13.18 -16.95
N ASP A 376 -24.83 13.60 -18.07
CA ASP A 376 -23.38 13.76 -18.18
C ASP A 376 -22.87 14.79 -17.15
N LYS A 377 -23.56 15.93 -17.00
CA LYS A 377 -23.25 16.93 -15.97
C LYS A 377 -23.39 16.37 -14.54
N VAL A 378 -24.45 15.62 -14.26
CA VAL A 378 -24.69 15.01 -12.95
C VAL A 378 -23.60 14.00 -12.62
N VAL A 379 -23.22 13.16 -13.58
CA VAL A 379 -22.13 12.17 -13.43
C VAL A 379 -20.80 12.87 -13.16
N ASP A 380 -20.46 13.93 -13.92
CA ASP A 380 -19.24 14.71 -13.73
C ASP A 380 -19.20 15.46 -12.38
N CYS A 381 -20.37 15.84 -11.86
CA CYS A 381 -20.51 16.50 -10.56
C CYS A 381 -20.62 15.53 -9.37
N SER A 382 -20.74 14.22 -9.64
CA SER A 382 -20.91 13.18 -8.61
C SER A 382 -19.58 12.71 -8.01
N THR A 383 -19.59 12.52 -6.69
CA THR A 383 -18.43 12.06 -5.93
C THR A 383 -18.77 10.82 -5.13
N ASN A 384 -18.02 9.74 -5.39
CA ASN A 384 -18.12 8.50 -4.62
C ASN A 384 -17.39 8.63 -3.28
N VAL A 385 -18.13 8.54 -2.18
CA VAL A 385 -17.60 8.70 -0.81
C VAL A 385 -16.85 7.44 -0.34
N LEU A 386 -17.22 6.25 -0.83
CA LEU A 386 -16.65 4.99 -0.38
C LEU A 386 -15.13 4.88 -0.57
N PRO A 387 -14.52 5.24 -1.72
CA PRO A 387 -13.07 5.27 -1.89
C PRO A 387 -12.36 6.20 -0.90
N ILE A 388 -12.97 7.33 -0.54
CA ILE A 388 -12.38 8.29 0.41
C ILE A 388 -12.29 7.62 1.77
N VAL A 389 -13.39 7.04 2.26
CA VAL A 389 -13.41 6.29 3.52
C VAL A 389 -12.45 5.10 3.47
N HIS A 390 -12.64 4.21 2.50
CA HIS A 390 -11.88 2.97 2.38
C HIS A 390 -10.36 3.19 2.30
N HIS A 391 -9.88 4.30 1.75
CA HIS A 391 -8.45 4.59 1.67
C HIS A 391 -7.95 5.43 2.84
N HIS A 392 -8.68 6.47 3.21
CA HIS A 392 -8.16 7.53 4.09
C HIS A 392 -8.70 7.50 5.51
N ILE A 393 -9.85 6.88 5.78
CA ILE A 393 -10.55 7.02 7.07
C ILE A 393 -10.90 5.63 7.62
N TYR A 394 -10.24 5.27 8.71
CA TYR A 394 -10.35 3.94 9.31
C TYR A 394 -11.20 4.04 10.57
N PHE A 395 -12.50 3.77 10.42
CA PHE A 395 -13.44 3.70 11.54
C PHE A 395 -13.17 2.48 12.43
N PRO A 396 -13.50 2.50 13.72
CA PRO A 396 -13.43 1.34 14.61
C PRO A 396 -14.59 0.36 14.35
N THR A 397 -14.77 -0.04 13.09
CA THR A 397 -15.82 -0.96 12.63
C THR A 397 -15.19 -2.14 11.90
N TYR A 398 -15.93 -3.24 11.74
CA TYR A 398 -15.43 -4.43 11.03
C TYR A 398 -15.56 -4.31 9.51
N SER A 399 -16.45 -3.45 9.02
CA SER A 399 -16.64 -3.19 7.59
C SER A 399 -16.77 -1.70 7.27
N ASN A 400 -16.50 -1.37 6.00
CA ASN A 400 -16.73 -0.05 5.43
C ASN A 400 -18.10 0.06 4.75
N ARG A 401 -19.12 -0.64 5.25
CA ARG A 401 -20.49 -0.50 4.76
C ARG A 401 -21.13 0.74 5.35
N LEU A 402 -21.99 1.39 4.57
CA LEU A 402 -22.68 2.61 5.01
C LEU A 402 -23.41 2.41 6.34
N LYS A 403 -24.05 1.26 6.56
CA LYS A 403 -24.75 0.99 7.83
C LYS A 403 -23.86 0.85 9.05
N GLU A 404 -22.69 0.21 8.91
CA GLU A 404 -21.77 0.07 10.03
C GLU A 404 -21.09 1.40 10.35
N ILE A 405 -20.64 2.13 9.33
CA ILE A 405 -20.02 3.45 9.50
C ILE A 405 -21.07 4.49 9.95
N GLY A 406 -22.25 4.47 9.34
CA GLY A 406 -23.35 5.37 9.62
C GLY A 406 -23.79 5.29 11.08
N ARG A 407 -23.97 4.07 11.63
CA ARG A 407 -24.24 3.88 13.06
C ARG A 407 -23.16 4.49 13.95
N TYR A 408 -21.90 4.41 13.54
CA TYR A 408 -20.80 5.01 14.28
C TYR A 408 -20.86 6.55 14.26
N VAL A 409 -21.24 7.17 13.13
CA VAL A 409 -21.40 8.63 13.02
C VAL A 409 -22.78 9.13 13.48
N GLY A 410 -23.60 8.27 14.10
CA GLY A 410 -24.88 8.65 14.72
C GLY A 410 -26.13 8.41 13.87
N ALA A 411 -26.02 7.80 12.69
CA ALA A 411 -27.17 7.43 11.88
C ALA A 411 -27.94 6.25 12.50
N THR A 412 -29.28 6.34 12.46
CA THR A 412 -30.18 5.29 12.93
C THR A 412 -31.06 4.80 11.79
N TRP A 413 -31.31 3.50 11.75
CA TRP A 413 -32.28 2.91 10.85
C TRP A 413 -33.47 2.42 11.67
N SER A 414 -34.68 2.69 11.20
CA SER A 414 -35.91 2.24 11.87
C SER A 414 -36.00 0.71 11.94
N MET A 415 -35.27 0.02 11.07
CA MET A 415 -35.25 -1.44 10.95
C MET A 415 -33.83 -2.01 11.16
N PRO A 416 -33.55 -2.65 12.30
CA PRO A 416 -32.23 -3.20 12.61
C PRO A 416 -31.70 -4.22 11.59
N GLU A 417 -32.60 -5.03 11.02
CA GLU A 417 -32.29 -6.11 10.07
C GLU A 417 -32.26 -5.67 8.60
N ALA A 418 -32.66 -4.43 8.28
CA ALA A 418 -32.73 -3.96 6.91
C ALA A 418 -31.36 -4.08 6.22
N SER A 419 -31.33 -4.49 4.96
CA SER A 419 -30.16 -4.52 4.08
C SER A 419 -30.63 -4.37 2.62
N GLY A 420 -29.72 -4.07 1.69
CA GLY A 420 -30.06 -4.07 0.26
C GLY A 420 -30.57 -5.43 -0.24
N LEU A 421 -30.30 -6.54 0.47
CA LEU A 421 -30.89 -7.84 0.13
C LEU A 421 -32.36 -7.93 0.58
N TYR A 422 -32.74 -7.26 1.67
CA TYR A 422 -34.14 -7.15 2.08
C TYR A 422 -34.93 -6.20 1.17
N SER A 423 -34.33 -5.11 0.67
CA SER A 423 -35.03 -4.18 -0.23
C SER A 423 -35.50 -4.89 -1.50
N ILE A 424 -34.67 -5.79 -2.07
CA ILE A 424 -35.04 -6.66 -3.19
C ILE A 424 -36.27 -7.52 -2.86
N LEU A 425 -36.29 -8.23 -1.72
CA LEU A 425 -37.42 -9.08 -1.33
C LEU A 425 -38.70 -8.26 -1.08
N TRP A 426 -38.58 -7.10 -0.41
CA TRP A 426 -39.71 -6.22 -0.17
C TRP A 426 -40.29 -5.68 -1.48
N ARG A 427 -39.43 -5.37 -2.45
CA ARG A 427 -39.87 -4.93 -3.77
C ARG A 427 -40.62 -6.02 -4.51
N GLU A 428 -40.10 -7.25 -4.55
CA GLU A 428 -40.78 -8.36 -5.20
C GLU A 428 -42.13 -8.71 -4.54
N LEU A 429 -42.19 -8.70 -3.20
CA LEU A 429 -43.43 -8.89 -2.46
C LEU A 429 -44.42 -7.76 -2.74
N TRP A 430 -43.94 -6.52 -2.87
CA TRP A 430 -44.76 -5.38 -3.22
C TRP A 430 -45.31 -5.51 -4.65
N GLU A 431 -44.55 -6.00 -5.62
CA GLU A 431 -45.04 -6.21 -6.99
C GLU A 431 -46.19 -7.22 -7.05
N GLN A 432 -46.15 -8.26 -6.20
CA GLN A 432 -47.21 -9.27 -6.13
C GLN A 432 -48.42 -8.82 -5.31
N SER A 433 -48.22 -8.06 -4.23
CA SER A 433 -49.28 -7.76 -3.25
C SER A 433 -49.82 -6.34 -3.32
N ARG A 434 -49.06 -5.41 -3.92
CA ARG A 434 -49.29 -3.95 -3.97
C ARG A 434 -49.58 -3.31 -2.60
N GLN A 435 -49.11 -3.91 -1.51
CA GLN A 435 -49.36 -3.39 -0.15
C GLN A 435 -48.61 -2.07 0.13
N ALA A 436 -49.34 -1.05 0.56
CA ALA A 436 -48.76 0.26 0.89
C ALA A 436 -47.67 0.19 1.98
N ALA A 437 -47.81 -0.72 2.95
CA ALA A 437 -46.83 -0.90 4.02
C ALA A 437 -45.42 -1.26 3.49
N LEU A 438 -45.33 -2.13 2.46
CA LEU A 438 -44.05 -2.51 1.85
C LEU A 438 -43.41 -1.35 1.07
N LYS A 439 -44.22 -0.55 0.37
CA LYS A 439 -43.75 0.65 -0.33
C LYS A 439 -43.21 1.68 0.67
N ASN A 440 -43.97 1.99 1.72
CA ASN A 440 -43.52 2.92 2.77
C ASN A 440 -42.25 2.44 3.46
N ARG A 441 -42.11 1.12 3.66
CA ARG A 441 -40.90 0.49 4.20
C ARG A 441 -39.67 0.70 3.32
N LEU A 442 -39.82 0.57 1.99
CA LEU A 442 -38.74 0.84 1.01
C LEU A 442 -38.38 2.31 0.94
N LEU A 443 -39.38 3.19 0.91
CA LEU A 443 -39.18 4.64 0.93
C LEU A 443 -38.44 5.07 2.19
N GLN A 444 -38.87 4.61 3.36
CA GLN A 444 -38.19 4.92 4.63
C GLN A 444 -36.74 4.42 4.61
N TYR A 445 -36.51 3.20 4.12
CA TYR A 445 -35.18 2.61 4.06
C TYR A 445 -34.19 3.44 3.22
N ASN A 446 -34.60 3.81 2.01
CA ASN A 446 -33.78 4.62 1.10
C ASN A 446 -33.58 6.07 1.60
N HIS A 447 -34.58 6.64 2.28
CA HIS A 447 -34.43 7.93 2.95
C HIS A 447 -33.35 7.90 4.04
N GLU A 448 -33.35 6.86 4.88
CA GLU A 448 -32.38 6.66 5.94
C GLU A 448 -30.95 6.46 5.38
N ASP A 449 -30.80 5.78 4.24
CA ASP A 449 -29.51 5.63 3.57
C ASP A 449 -28.99 6.98 3.03
N CYS A 450 -29.85 7.84 2.46
CA CYS A 450 -29.48 9.20 2.05
C CYS A 450 -29.07 10.07 3.26
N GLN A 451 -29.80 9.98 4.37
CA GLN A 451 -29.47 10.71 5.61
C GLN A 451 -28.15 10.22 6.22
N ALA A 452 -27.92 8.91 6.25
CA ALA A 452 -26.66 8.33 6.74
C ALA A 452 -25.47 8.80 5.90
N LEU A 453 -25.64 8.91 4.58
CA LEU A 453 -24.62 9.44 3.69
C LEU A 453 -24.32 10.92 3.97
N LYS A 454 -25.34 11.74 4.24
CA LYS A 454 -25.15 13.13 4.68
C LYS A 454 -24.36 13.20 5.99
N LEU A 455 -24.75 12.44 7.02
CA LEU A 455 -24.05 12.43 8.31
C LEU A 455 -22.59 11.99 8.16
N LEU A 456 -22.34 11.00 7.30
CA LEU A 456 -20.98 10.58 6.98
C LEU A 456 -20.21 11.69 6.27
N TYR A 457 -20.81 12.38 5.31
CA TYR A 457 -20.18 13.53 4.66
C TYR A 457 -19.84 14.63 5.66
N ASP A 458 -20.78 15.02 6.52
CA ASP A 458 -20.59 16.05 7.55
C ASP A 458 -19.42 15.68 8.48
N PHE A 459 -19.35 14.41 8.90
CA PHE A 459 -18.22 13.90 9.68
C PHE A 459 -16.88 14.01 8.92
N ILE A 460 -16.84 13.66 7.64
CA ILE A 460 -15.60 13.75 6.84
C ILE A 460 -15.19 15.21 6.61
N ALA A 461 -16.16 16.10 6.36
CA ALA A 461 -15.91 17.53 6.19
C ALA A 461 -15.31 18.14 7.47
N ASP A 462 -15.91 17.87 8.62
CA ASP A 462 -15.39 18.29 9.94
C ASP A 462 -13.98 17.74 10.18
N VAL A 463 -13.74 16.46 9.87
CA VAL A 463 -12.40 15.84 9.95
C VAL A 463 -11.36 16.53 9.06
N ILE A 464 -11.74 17.02 7.88
CA ILE A 464 -10.85 17.72 6.96
C ILE A 464 -10.52 19.13 7.48
N GLU A 465 -11.49 19.82 8.10
CA GLU A 465 -11.33 21.18 8.60
C GLU A 465 -10.56 21.27 9.93
N ARG A 466 -10.65 20.25 10.79
CA ARG A 466 -9.94 20.21 12.08
C ARG A 466 -8.42 20.30 11.90
N THR A 467 -7.82 21.36 12.42
CA THR A 467 -6.36 21.55 12.52
C THR A 467 -5.77 20.67 13.63
N PRO A 468 -4.51 20.20 13.51
CA PRO A 468 -3.88 19.35 14.51
C PRO A 468 -3.69 20.12 15.83
N GLY A 469 -4.51 19.83 16.84
CA GLY A 469 -4.36 20.41 18.18
C GLY A 469 -5.64 20.58 19.01
N ASN A 470 -6.84 20.56 18.42
CA ASN A 470 -8.10 20.70 19.18
C ASN A 470 -8.70 19.32 19.52
N VAL A 471 -8.38 18.81 20.70
CA VAL A 471 -8.96 17.57 21.23
C VAL A 471 -10.25 17.90 21.98
N GLY A 472 -11.38 17.64 21.32
CA GLY A 472 -12.72 17.65 21.90
C GLY A 472 -13.51 16.42 21.42
N GLU A 473 -13.86 15.57 22.38
CA GLU A 473 -14.90 14.51 22.43
C GLU A 473 -14.91 13.35 21.42
N GLN A 474 -14.19 13.40 20.29
CA GLN A 474 -14.05 12.24 19.38
C GLN A 474 -12.58 11.88 19.19
N HIS A 475 -12.21 10.63 19.53
CA HIS A 475 -10.85 10.09 19.38
C HIS A 475 -10.46 9.94 17.91
N ILE A 476 -10.10 11.04 17.26
CA ILE A 476 -9.60 11.08 15.88
C ILE A 476 -8.07 11.23 15.91
N VAL A 477 -7.35 10.33 15.24
CA VAL A 477 -5.87 10.28 15.28
C VAL A 477 -5.31 10.27 13.86
N ARG A 478 -4.40 11.20 13.53
CA ARG A 478 -3.74 11.16 12.22
C ARG A 478 -2.56 10.20 12.25
N THR A 479 -2.44 9.34 11.25
CA THR A 479 -1.40 8.30 11.22
C THR A 479 0.03 8.82 11.18
N ASP A 480 0.25 10.09 10.80
CA ASP A 480 1.55 10.75 10.83
C ASP A 480 1.99 11.23 12.23
N GLU A 481 1.03 11.30 13.17
CA GLU A 481 1.24 11.55 14.60
C GLU A 481 1.60 10.26 15.36
N LEU A 482 1.26 9.09 14.80
CA LEU A 482 1.61 7.81 15.42
C LEU A 482 3.14 7.68 15.61
N PRO A 483 3.60 7.06 16.71
CA PRO A 483 5.02 6.87 16.99
C PRO A 483 5.71 6.19 15.81
N LYS A 484 6.67 6.88 15.19
CA LYS A 484 7.44 6.34 14.07
C LYS A 484 8.34 5.25 14.61
N SER A 485 8.31 4.06 14.00
CA SER A 485 9.23 2.99 14.38
C SER A 485 10.67 3.53 14.39
N PRO A 486 11.42 3.35 15.48
CA PRO A 486 12.84 3.61 15.43
C PRO A 486 13.40 2.70 14.34
N THR A 487 14.01 3.29 13.31
CA THR A 487 14.85 2.55 12.39
C THR A 487 15.82 1.70 13.22
N LYS A 488 16.08 0.45 12.82
CA LYS A 488 17.09 -0.50 13.38
C LYS A 488 18.48 0.11 13.64
N TRP A 489 18.69 1.38 13.29
CA TRP A 489 19.87 2.18 13.48
C TRP A 489 20.05 2.75 14.89
N PHE A 490 19.02 2.71 15.74
CA PHE A 490 19.08 3.18 17.13
C PHE A 490 19.57 2.14 18.15
N THR A 491 20.12 0.99 17.73
CA THR A 491 20.74 0.03 18.67
C THR A 491 21.89 0.64 19.49
N TYR A 492 22.37 1.83 19.13
CA TYR A 492 23.40 2.60 19.84
C TYR A 492 22.97 4.05 20.18
N GLY A 493 21.66 4.34 20.23
CA GLY A 493 21.10 5.61 20.71
C GLY A 493 20.61 5.53 22.15
N ARG A 494 20.18 6.66 22.75
CA ARG A 494 19.47 6.61 24.04
C ARG A 494 18.19 5.77 23.86
N PRO A 495 18.03 4.65 24.59
CA PRO A 495 16.82 3.85 24.52
C PRO A 495 15.67 4.65 25.12
N ASP A 496 14.51 4.57 24.49
CA ASP A 496 13.26 5.16 24.99
C ASP A 496 12.54 4.06 25.78
N PHE A 497 12.71 4.06 27.10
CA PHE A 497 12.12 3.04 27.97
C PHE A 497 10.67 3.41 28.29
N GLN A 498 9.75 2.47 28.16
CA GLN A 498 8.34 2.71 28.50
C GLN A 498 8.09 2.82 30.01
N LEU A 499 9.01 2.28 30.82
CA LEU A 499 8.98 2.36 32.27
C LEU A 499 10.05 3.36 32.73
N HIS A 500 9.61 4.37 33.47
CA HIS A 500 10.48 5.42 33.99
C HIS A 500 11.58 4.86 34.91
N GLU A 501 11.29 3.76 35.61
CA GLU A 501 12.25 3.03 36.44
C GLU A 501 13.43 2.50 35.61
N PHE A 502 13.17 1.97 34.41
CA PHE A 502 14.22 1.48 33.53
C PHE A 502 15.04 2.62 32.92
N GLU A 503 14.40 3.75 32.62
CA GLU A 503 15.13 4.96 32.22
C GLU A 503 16.08 5.40 33.34
N ARG A 504 15.58 5.49 34.58
CA ARG A 504 16.38 5.89 35.74
C ARG A 504 17.52 4.91 36.03
N ILE A 505 17.27 3.60 35.94
CA ILE A 505 18.31 2.57 36.12
C ILE A 505 19.37 2.70 35.03
N ASN A 506 18.96 2.91 33.77
CA ASN A 506 19.89 3.07 32.66
C ASN A 506 20.72 4.36 32.79
N GLU A 507 20.15 5.48 33.24
CA GLU A 507 20.90 6.69 33.60
C GLU A 507 21.96 6.43 34.68
N CYS A 508 21.61 5.66 35.72
CA CYS A 508 22.53 5.32 36.80
C CYS A 508 23.58 4.27 36.40
N ALA A 509 23.35 3.55 35.31
CA ALA A 509 24.27 2.57 34.74
C ALA A 509 25.29 3.19 33.76
N TYR A 510 25.11 4.45 33.36
CA TYR A 510 26.07 5.14 32.49
C TYR A 510 27.45 5.25 33.16
N PHE A 511 28.50 5.05 32.36
CA PHE A 511 29.89 5.01 32.82
C PHE A 511 30.30 6.23 33.66
N ASP A 512 29.88 7.43 33.24
CA ASP A 512 30.23 8.68 33.93
C ASP A 512 29.50 8.78 35.28
N TYR A 513 28.20 8.46 35.34
CA TYR A 513 27.43 8.44 36.60
C TYR A 513 28.04 7.45 37.60
N GLN A 514 28.36 6.24 37.12
CA GLN A 514 29.04 5.23 37.92
C GLN A 514 30.36 5.76 38.47
N ARG A 515 31.23 6.39 37.66
CA ARG A 515 32.52 6.91 38.14
C ARG A 515 32.40 8.12 39.04
N GLU A 516 31.52 9.07 38.74
CA GLU A 516 31.41 10.33 39.46
C GLU A 516 30.64 10.22 40.77
N HIS A 517 29.65 9.32 40.83
CA HIS A 517 28.74 9.21 41.96
C HIS A 517 28.87 7.88 42.70
N VAL A 518 28.99 6.75 42.00
CA VAL A 518 29.05 5.42 42.64
C VAL A 518 30.47 5.09 43.09
N PHE A 519 31.43 4.95 42.16
CA PHE A 519 32.82 4.57 42.45
C PHE A 519 33.61 5.61 43.23
N VAL A 520 33.25 6.90 43.16
CA VAL A 520 33.82 7.93 44.06
C VAL A 520 33.46 7.68 45.53
N ARG A 521 32.27 7.14 45.80
CA ARG A 521 31.83 6.78 47.16
C ARG A 521 32.51 5.50 47.63
N THR A 522 32.82 4.58 46.72
CA THR A 522 33.47 3.29 47.04
C THR A 522 34.99 3.38 47.14
N ASN A 523 35.65 4.18 46.29
CA ASN A 523 37.11 4.28 46.24
C ASN A 523 37.58 5.74 46.12
N ARG A 524 38.25 6.22 47.17
CA ARG A 524 38.73 7.60 47.30
C ARG A 524 39.67 8.04 46.16
N ARG A 525 40.32 7.13 45.42
CA ARG A 525 41.17 7.48 44.26
C ARG A 525 40.40 8.21 43.15
N PHE A 526 39.12 7.87 42.92
CA PHE A 526 38.32 8.53 41.87
C PHE A 526 38.02 10.00 42.19
N LYS A 527 38.01 10.39 43.47
CA LYS A 527 37.87 11.78 43.93
C LYS A 527 39.05 12.65 43.44
N THR A 528 40.26 12.10 43.46
CA THR A 528 41.48 12.77 42.96
C THR A 528 41.52 12.83 41.44
N ILE A 529 41.07 11.77 40.76
CA ILE A 529 41.00 11.71 39.29
C ILE A 529 40.01 12.76 38.75
N ASN A 530 38.81 12.86 39.33
CA ASN A 530 37.80 13.84 38.90
C ASN A 530 38.23 15.29 39.17
N ARG A 531 38.98 15.55 40.26
CA ARG A 531 39.56 16.87 40.52
C ARG A 531 40.60 17.28 39.46
N ARG A 532 41.38 16.34 38.92
CA ARG A 532 42.35 16.63 37.84
C ARG A 532 41.66 16.95 36.51
N ALA A 533 40.54 16.30 36.20
CA ALA A 533 39.77 16.55 34.97
C ALA A 533 39.18 17.99 34.91
N ASN A 534 38.86 18.59 36.06
CA ASN A 534 38.26 19.93 36.17
C ASN A 534 39.26 21.08 36.36
N ARG A 535 40.57 20.86 36.13
CA ARG A 535 41.57 21.92 36.30
C ARG A 535 41.46 22.95 35.16
N LYS A 536 41.23 24.23 35.48
CA LYS A 536 41.30 25.33 34.51
C LYS A 536 42.70 25.40 33.90
N LEU A 537 42.78 25.36 32.57
CA LEU A 537 44.06 25.46 31.84
C LEU A 537 44.65 26.86 32.05
N SER A 538 45.95 26.92 32.36
CA SER A 538 46.67 28.18 32.50
C SER A 538 46.80 28.90 31.16
N VAL A 539 46.94 30.24 31.21
CA VAL A 539 47.19 31.05 30.01
C VAL A 539 48.47 30.54 29.32
N PRO A 540 48.42 30.18 28.02
CA PRO A 540 49.55 29.51 27.40
C PRO A 540 50.72 30.47 27.14
N ASN A 541 51.94 30.00 27.45
CA ASN A 541 53.18 30.76 27.27
C ASN A 541 53.46 31.06 25.79
N LEU A 542 53.97 32.25 25.51
CA LEU A 542 54.36 32.68 24.16
C LEU A 542 55.62 31.94 23.70
N ASN A 543 55.61 31.41 22.48
CA ASN A 543 56.80 30.78 21.90
C ASN A 543 57.69 31.78 21.16
N ARG A 544 57.09 32.76 20.47
CA ARG A 544 57.83 33.75 19.69
C ARG A 544 57.08 35.08 19.62
N THR A 545 57.81 36.19 19.69
CA THR A 545 57.30 37.52 19.32
C THR A 545 57.97 37.96 18.02
N MET A 546 57.18 38.43 17.05
CA MET A 546 57.64 38.99 15.79
C MET A 546 57.27 40.46 15.74
N GLU A 547 58.29 41.32 15.72
CA GLU A 547 58.12 42.74 15.48
C GLU A 547 58.27 43.02 13.99
N LEU A 548 57.21 43.53 13.38
CA LEU A 548 57.17 43.89 11.97
C LEU A 548 57.23 45.41 11.88
N SER A 549 58.28 45.91 11.24
CA SER A 549 58.46 47.33 10.94
C SER A 549 58.49 47.54 9.43
N CYS A 550 58.18 48.76 9.01
CA CYS A 550 58.20 49.12 7.59
C CYS A 550 58.92 50.45 7.40
N SER A 551 59.88 50.47 6.48
CA SER A 551 60.69 51.66 6.15
C SER A 551 60.26 52.34 4.85
N ARG A 552 59.41 51.69 4.03
CA ARG A 552 58.93 52.20 2.74
C ARG A 552 57.44 51.91 2.55
N CYS A 553 56.71 52.81 1.92
CA CYS A 553 55.28 52.61 1.63
C CYS A 553 55.05 51.42 0.67
N LEU A 554 54.15 50.49 1.03
CA LEU A 554 53.79 49.34 0.19
C LEU A 554 53.12 49.71 -1.16
N TYR A 555 52.69 50.96 -1.32
CA TYR A 555 51.97 51.41 -2.52
C TYR A 555 52.74 52.40 -3.39
N CYS A 556 53.67 53.17 -2.82
CA CYS A 556 54.38 54.24 -3.54
C CYS A 556 55.88 54.30 -3.21
N SER A 557 56.38 53.33 -2.46
CA SER A 557 57.79 53.16 -2.06
C SER A 557 58.44 54.36 -1.33
N SER A 558 57.66 55.37 -0.95
CA SER A 558 58.15 56.54 -0.21
C SER A 558 58.61 56.18 1.20
N ARG A 559 59.72 56.77 1.65
CA ARG A 559 60.23 56.67 3.03
C ARG A 559 59.49 57.58 4.03
N ARG A 560 58.60 58.46 3.56
CA ARG A 560 57.86 59.41 4.42
C ARG A 560 56.67 58.71 5.09
N LEU A 561 56.95 57.88 6.09
CA LEU A 561 55.94 57.14 6.86
C LEU A 561 55.73 57.75 8.25
N LYS A 562 54.48 57.80 8.71
CA LYS A 562 54.13 58.09 10.11
C LYS A 562 53.58 56.83 10.75
N ALA A 563 54.25 56.31 11.77
CA ALA A 563 53.71 55.24 12.61
C ALA A 563 52.56 55.80 13.47
N GLY A 564 51.42 55.13 13.43
CA GLY A 564 50.22 55.47 14.19
C GLY A 564 50.00 54.50 15.35
N ARG A 565 48.76 54.03 15.52
CA ARG A 565 48.38 53.12 16.61
C ARG A 565 49.14 51.79 16.53
N ARG A 566 49.63 51.29 17.66
CA ARG A 566 50.21 49.95 17.78
C ARG A 566 49.14 48.88 17.50
N ALA A 567 49.47 47.93 16.65
CA ALA A 567 48.67 46.74 16.35
C ALA A 567 49.37 45.52 16.95
N THR A 568 48.61 44.68 17.66
CA THR A 568 49.11 43.40 18.16
C THR A 568 48.17 42.27 17.76
N ARG A 569 48.73 41.12 17.40
CA ARG A 569 47.95 39.93 17.06
C ARG A 569 48.66 38.67 17.51
N THR A 570 47.95 37.78 18.19
CA THR A 570 48.48 36.46 18.58
C THR A 570 47.88 35.38 17.70
N LEU A 571 48.75 34.56 17.10
CA LEU A 571 48.38 33.41 16.28
C LEU A 571 48.80 32.13 17.01
N ILE A 572 47.86 31.21 17.19
CA ILE A 572 48.13 29.87 17.73
C ILE A 572 48.05 28.86 16.59
N ASP A 573 49.11 28.08 16.39
CA ASP A 573 49.19 27.10 15.32
C ASP A 573 49.89 25.81 15.76
N LEU A 574 49.95 24.82 14.87
CA LEU A 574 50.79 23.63 15.01
C LEU A 574 52.02 23.73 14.11
N ARG A 575 53.18 23.39 14.64
CA ARG A 575 54.43 23.27 13.87
C ARG A 575 54.77 21.80 13.69
N PHE A 576 54.76 21.35 12.44
CA PHE A 576 55.18 20.01 12.06
C PHE A 576 56.70 19.96 11.89
N SER A 577 57.34 18.93 12.44
CA SER A 577 58.78 18.67 12.32
C SER A 577 59.02 17.16 12.24
N ARG A 578 60.23 16.74 11.86
CA ARG A 578 60.61 15.31 11.86
C ARG A 578 60.51 14.67 13.24
N ALA A 579 60.72 15.45 14.30
CA ALA A 579 60.64 15.00 15.69
C ALA A 579 59.20 14.98 16.27
N GLY A 580 58.21 15.44 15.50
CA GLY A 580 56.80 15.45 15.90
C GLY A 580 56.10 16.78 15.70
N VAL A 581 54.93 16.91 16.33
CA VAL A 581 54.03 18.06 16.22
C VAL A 581 54.04 18.84 17.54
N LYS A 582 54.24 20.16 17.49
CA LYS A 582 54.25 21.00 18.68
C LYS A 582 53.29 22.18 18.53
N ARG A 583 52.61 22.55 19.63
CA ARG A 583 51.89 23.83 19.74
C ARG A 583 52.86 25.00 19.60
N TRP A 584 52.51 25.97 18.77
CA TRP A 584 53.34 27.14 18.49
C TRP A 584 52.53 28.44 18.51
N ILE A 585 52.85 29.33 19.45
CA ILE A 585 52.17 30.62 19.64
C ILE A 585 53.10 31.76 19.24
N THR A 586 52.71 32.49 18.19
CA THR A 586 53.44 33.64 17.66
C THR A 586 52.65 34.93 17.92
N ARG A 587 53.27 35.92 18.56
CA ARG A 587 52.70 37.27 18.72
C ARG A 587 53.33 38.23 17.72
N TYR A 588 52.52 38.74 16.80
CA TYR A 588 52.88 39.80 15.88
C TYR A 588 52.63 41.17 16.51
N VAL A 589 53.61 42.05 16.43
CA VAL A 589 53.55 43.42 16.93
C VAL A 589 53.98 44.35 15.81
N SER A 590 53.17 45.37 15.54
CA SER A 590 53.47 46.38 14.52
C SER A 590 52.73 47.69 14.81
N TRP A 591 52.78 48.63 13.86
CA TRP A 591 52.08 49.92 13.91
C TRP A 591 51.31 50.14 12.60
N TRP A 592 50.16 50.80 12.68
CA TRP A 592 49.47 51.29 11.50
C TRP A 592 50.27 52.44 10.89
N TYR A 593 50.86 52.24 9.71
CA TYR A 593 51.65 53.26 9.02
C TYR A 593 50.76 54.09 8.10
N ARG A 594 50.89 55.42 8.16
CA ARG A 594 50.31 56.36 7.19
C ARG A 594 51.41 56.94 6.32
N CYS A 595 51.30 56.78 5.00
CA CYS A 595 52.24 57.42 4.08
C CYS A 595 51.91 58.91 3.92
N ARG A 596 52.89 59.80 4.11
CA ARG A 596 52.71 61.24 3.89
C ARG A 596 52.72 61.64 2.41
N LYS A 597 53.20 60.79 1.51
CA LYS A 597 53.18 61.04 0.04
C LYS A 597 51.85 60.67 -0.60
N CYS A 598 51.34 59.46 -0.33
CA CYS A 598 50.11 58.95 -0.98
C CYS A 598 48.91 58.84 -0.03
N GLY A 599 49.01 59.29 1.21
CA GLY A 599 47.91 59.34 2.20
C GLY A 599 47.43 58.00 2.77
N ARG A 600 47.73 56.87 2.11
CA ARG A 600 47.25 55.52 2.47
C ARG A 600 47.73 55.05 3.85
N ILE A 601 46.87 54.30 4.54
CA ILE A 601 47.12 53.67 5.84
C ILE A 601 47.25 52.15 5.63
N PHE A 602 48.30 51.54 6.18
CA PHE A 602 48.57 50.11 6.00
C PHE A 602 49.34 49.50 7.17
N LEU A 603 49.38 48.17 7.22
CA LEU A 603 50.25 47.39 8.09
C LEU A 603 51.39 46.78 7.26
N PRO A 604 52.57 46.52 7.84
CA PRO A 604 53.72 45.99 7.10
C PRO A 604 53.44 44.63 6.45
N GLU A 605 54.24 44.32 5.43
CA GLU A 605 54.26 43.02 4.79
C GLU A 605 54.61 41.91 5.81
N GLY A 606 53.94 40.76 5.68
CA GLY A 606 54.04 39.67 6.66
C GLY A 606 53.08 39.79 7.86
N TRP A 607 52.31 40.88 7.98
CA TRP A 607 51.23 40.96 8.97
C TRP A 607 50.14 39.90 8.69
N PRO A 608 49.66 39.14 9.69
CA PRO A 608 48.67 38.09 9.44
C PRO A 608 47.34 38.66 8.92
N THR A 609 47.03 38.33 7.66
CA THR A 609 45.83 38.78 6.94
C THR A 609 44.55 38.17 7.52
N SER A 610 44.62 36.93 8.03
CA SER A 610 43.46 36.26 8.61
C SER A 610 43.04 36.90 9.92
N ARG A 611 41.74 37.17 10.08
CA ARG A 611 41.22 37.68 11.35
C ARG A 611 41.21 36.65 12.50
N ASN A 612 41.42 35.38 12.19
CA ASN A 612 41.30 34.29 13.15
C ASN A 612 42.55 34.13 14.02
N LYS A 613 42.34 33.72 15.27
CA LYS A 613 43.39 33.41 16.25
C LYS A 613 44.16 32.12 15.91
N TYR A 614 43.55 31.23 15.12
CA TYR A 614 44.06 29.89 14.83
C TYR A 614 44.69 29.83 13.43
N GLY A 615 45.93 29.35 13.36
CA GLY A 615 46.71 29.21 12.13
C GLY A 615 46.24 28.06 11.25
N ARG A 616 46.82 27.98 10.03
CA ARG A 616 46.36 27.06 8.98
C ARG A 616 46.64 25.60 9.35
N ASN A 617 47.80 25.32 9.93
CA ASN A 617 48.23 23.96 10.22
C ASN A 617 47.34 23.29 11.28
N LEU A 618 47.00 24.01 12.34
CA LEU A 618 46.08 23.58 13.37
C LEU A 618 44.69 23.29 12.80
N VAL A 619 44.16 24.21 11.99
CA VAL A 619 42.85 24.07 11.33
C VAL A 619 42.85 22.82 10.43
N SER A 620 43.86 22.66 9.57
CA SER A 620 43.99 21.49 8.69
C SER A 620 44.10 20.18 9.47
N TRP A 621 44.88 20.16 10.56
CA TRP A 621 45.03 18.98 11.40
C TRP A 621 43.70 18.56 12.05
N CYS A 622 42.92 19.52 12.56
CA CYS A 622 41.62 19.25 13.15
C CYS A 622 40.63 18.65 12.12
N VAL A 623 40.61 19.21 10.91
CA VAL A 623 39.73 18.73 9.83
C VAL A 623 40.20 17.37 9.31
N TYR A 624 41.52 17.14 9.21
CA TYR A 624 42.10 15.84 8.86
C TYR A 624 41.71 14.75 9.86
N LEU A 625 41.86 15.00 11.16
CA LEU A 625 41.45 14.04 12.20
C LEU A 625 39.96 13.70 12.11
N ASN A 626 39.13 14.68 11.78
CA ASN A 626 37.70 14.48 11.66
C ASN A 626 37.29 13.65 10.45
N PHE A 627 37.80 13.99 9.27
CA PHE A 627 37.37 13.36 8.02
C PHE A 627 38.17 12.11 7.69
N VAL A 628 39.50 12.15 7.84
CA VAL A 628 40.40 11.06 7.46
C VAL A 628 40.55 10.06 8.61
N CYS A 629 40.87 10.53 9.81
CA CYS A 629 41.01 9.67 10.99
C CYS A 629 39.67 9.35 11.67
N LYS A 630 38.54 9.85 11.14
CA LYS A 630 37.19 9.47 11.56
C LYS A 630 36.87 9.79 13.03
N GLN A 631 37.55 10.77 13.62
CA GLN A 631 37.30 11.20 14.99
C GLN A 631 36.12 12.16 15.07
N LYS A 632 35.32 12.07 16.14
CA LYS A 632 34.26 13.05 16.39
C LYS A 632 34.87 14.41 16.71
N MET A 633 34.16 15.49 16.36
CA MET A 633 34.74 16.84 16.53
C MET A 633 35.01 17.20 17.99
N TYR A 634 34.21 16.69 18.93
CA TYR A 634 34.51 16.84 20.35
C TYR A 634 35.74 16.02 20.76
N GLN A 635 35.94 14.80 20.24
CA GLN A 635 37.15 14.00 20.49
C GLN A 635 38.40 14.66 19.94
N THR A 636 38.31 15.33 18.79
CA THR A 636 39.41 16.15 18.25
C THR A 636 39.72 17.32 19.19
N ARG A 637 38.70 17.97 19.76
CA ARG A 637 38.88 19.01 20.76
C ARG A 637 39.52 18.48 22.04
N ASP A 638 39.10 17.30 22.51
CA ASP A 638 39.65 16.68 23.71
C ASP A 638 41.11 16.27 23.46
N THR A 639 41.43 15.74 22.26
CA THR A 639 42.83 15.51 21.82
C THR A 639 43.67 16.79 21.85
N LEU A 640 43.13 17.93 21.40
CA LEU A 640 43.84 19.22 21.47
C LEU A 640 44.10 19.65 22.91
N ARG A 641 43.15 19.38 23.80
CA ARG A 641 43.26 19.67 25.23
C ARG A 641 44.32 18.79 25.90
N ASP A 642 44.30 17.49 25.62
CA ASP A 642 45.13 16.51 26.30
C ASP A 642 46.58 16.54 25.81
N ILE A 643 46.81 16.71 24.51
CA ILE A 643 48.16 16.67 23.91
C ILE A 643 48.82 18.05 23.85
N PHE A 644 48.04 19.09 23.54
CA PHE A 644 48.57 20.43 23.28
C PHE A 644 48.14 21.47 24.32
N GLU A 645 47.41 21.07 25.36
CA GLU A 645 46.85 21.98 26.37
C GLU A 645 46.10 23.15 25.73
N LEU A 646 45.39 22.87 24.63
CA LEU A 646 44.74 23.88 23.81
C LEU A 646 43.22 23.71 23.90
N ASP A 647 42.57 24.57 24.67
CA ASP A 647 41.10 24.60 24.75
C ASP A 647 40.50 25.45 23.63
N VAL A 648 39.96 24.78 22.61
CA VAL A 648 39.30 25.42 21.48
C VAL A 648 37.79 25.31 21.65
N SER A 649 37.11 26.46 21.57
CA SER A 649 35.64 26.47 21.66
C SER A 649 35.01 25.61 20.57
N GLN A 650 33.90 24.94 20.90
CA GLN A 650 33.18 24.09 19.94
C GLN A 650 32.78 24.88 18.68
N ARG A 651 32.35 26.14 18.84
CA ARG A 651 32.04 27.05 17.72
C ARG A 651 33.24 27.23 16.78
N SER A 652 34.45 27.43 17.32
CA SER A 652 35.66 27.56 16.51
C SER A 652 35.99 26.27 15.75
N MET A 653 35.82 25.10 16.38
CA MET A 653 36.03 23.81 15.73
C MET A 653 35.14 23.63 14.49
N TYR A 654 33.87 24.05 14.55
CA TYR A 654 32.98 24.00 13.37
C TYR A 654 33.34 25.05 12.31
N GLN A 655 33.77 26.26 12.71
CA GLN A 655 34.26 27.29 11.78
C GLN A 655 35.50 26.83 10.99
N PHE A 656 36.32 25.93 11.55
CA PHE A 656 37.46 25.34 10.84
C PHE A 656 37.02 24.58 9.59
N LYS A 657 35.90 23.85 9.65
CA LYS A 657 35.34 23.16 8.48
C LYS A 657 34.90 24.13 7.41
N THR A 658 34.18 25.20 7.78
CA THR A 658 33.74 26.24 6.84
C THR A 658 34.93 26.92 6.16
N ARG A 659 36.01 27.16 6.91
CA ARG A 659 37.23 27.74 6.36
C ARG A 659 37.87 26.83 5.31
N ILE A 660 38.10 25.56 5.65
CA ILE A 660 38.65 24.59 4.70
C ILE A 660 37.73 24.42 3.48
N ALA A 661 36.41 24.33 3.67
CA ALA A 661 35.47 24.21 2.56
C ALA A 661 35.55 25.39 1.56
N ARG A 662 35.80 26.62 2.04
CA ARG A 662 36.04 27.79 1.18
C ARG A 662 37.40 27.73 0.47
N GLU A 663 38.43 27.23 1.14
CA GLU A 663 39.78 27.10 0.53
C GLU A 663 39.80 26.03 -0.59
N TYR A 664 38.91 25.03 -0.54
CA TYR A 664 38.83 23.93 -1.51
C TYR A 664 37.66 24.07 -2.52
N SER A 665 36.96 25.21 -2.55
CA SER A 665 35.82 25.39 -3.48
C SER A 665 36.23 25.24 -4.94
N ASP A 666 37.36 25.81 -5.31
CA ASP A 666 37.83 25.85 -6.69
C ASP A 666 38.27 24.46 -7.14
N LEU A 667 38.93 23.70 -6.26
CA LEU A 667 39.27 22.30 -6.51
C LEU A 667 38.01 21.42 -6.68
N CYS A 668 36.96 21.66 -5.88
CA CYS A 668 35.70 20.93 -6.04
C CYS A 668 35.05 21.22 -7.41
N SER A 669 35.13 22.46 -7.90
CA SER A 669 34.66 22.84 -9.23
C SER A 669 35.49 22.15 -10.33
N GLU A 670 36.82 22.13 -10.20
CA GLU A 670 37.72 21.45 -11.15
C GLU A 670 37.44 19.94 -11.21
N ILE A 671 37.24 19.28 -10.05
CA ILE A 671 36.86 17.87 -9.96
C ILE A 671 35.51 17.63 -10.65
N LYS A 672 34.54 18.53 -10.45
CA LYS A 672 33.24 18.42 -11.09
C LYS A 672 33.37 18.47 -12.61
N GLU A 673 34.10 19.45 -13.15
CA GLU A 673 34.33 19.58 -14.59
C GLU A 673 35.04 18.37 -15.16
N ARG A 674 36.06 17.84 -14.48
CA ARG A 674 36.78 16.62 -14.87
C ARG A 674 35.89 15.38 -14.92
N ILE A 675 34.95 15.25 -13.96
CA ILE A 675 33.97 14.15 -13.98
C ILE A 675 33.00 14.32 -15.14
N LEU A 676 32.55 15.55 -15.42
CA LEU A 676 31.59 15.84 -16.49
C LEU A 676 32.18 15.74 -17.90
N SER A 677 33.49 15.92 -18.08
CA SER A 677 34.17 15.70 -19.37
C SER A 677 34.67 14.26 -19.55
N GLY A 678 34.53 13.41 -18.53
CA GLY A 678 34.98 12.02 -18.56
C GLY A 678 34.11 11.09 -19.42
N PRO A 679 34.60 9.89 -19.76
CA PRO A 679 33.86 8.93 -20.58
C PRO A 679 32.73 8.22 -19.83
N MET A 680 32.73 8.25 -18.50
CA MET A 680 31.71 7.60 -17.67
C MET A 680 31.49 8.33 -16.35
N ILE A 681 30.27 8.24 -15.83
CA ILE A 681 29.92 8.76 -14.49
C ILE A 681 29.17 7.67 -13.72
N HIS A 682 29.67 7.33 -12.54
CA HIS A 682 28.94 6.61 -11.52
C HIS A 682 28.16 7.60 -10.65
N ILE A 683 26.87 7.35 -10.44
CA ILE A 683 26.02 8.21 -9.64
C ILE A 683 25.20 7.43 -8.62
N ASP A 684 25.08 7.96 -7.41
CA ASP A 684 24.24 7.41 -6.34
C ASP A 684 23.87 8.52 -5.33
N GLU A 685 22.89 8.27 -4.47
CA GLU A 685 22.48 9.21 -3.45
C GLU A 685 22.16 8.56 -2.11
N THR A 686 22.50 9.25 -1.03
CA THR A 686 22.17 8.83 0.33
C THR A 686 21.47 9.95 1.10
N PRO A 687 20.42 9.63 1.89
CA PRO A 687 19.79 10.61 2.75
C PRO A 687 20.72 11.08 3.88
N VAL A 688 20.58 12.32 4.31
CA VAL A 688 21.23 12.86 5.51
C VAL A 688 20.17 13.51 6.41
N LYS A 689 20.28 13.31 7.74
CA LYS A 689 19.40 13.93 8.73
C LYS A 689 20.02 15.26 9.15
N LEU A 690 19.25 16.33 9.02
CA LEU A 690 19.66 17.67 9.42
C LEU A 690 19.05 18.01 10.77
N ILE A 691 19.56 19.04 11.44
CA ILE A 691 18.95 19.58 12.67
C ILE A 691 17.49 19.98 12.39
N ARG A 692 17.22 20.55 11.21
CA ARG A 692 15.88 20.84 10.72
C ARG A 692 15.61 20.07 9.43
N GLY A 693 14.94 18.93 9.55
CA GLY A 693 14.46 18.15 8.41
C GLY A 693 15.46 17.11 7.88
N LYS A 694 15.44 16.89 6.56
CA LYS A 694 16.18 15.83 5.87
C LYS A 694 16.65 16.36 4.52
N GLY A 695 17.91 16.10 4.17
CA GLY A 695 18.46 16.35 2.85
C GLY A 695 19.05 15.10 2.21
N TYR A 696 19.73 15.28 1.09
CA TYR A 696 20.37 14.22 0.32
C TYR A 696 21.77 14.64 -0.08
N VAL A 697 22.72 13.73 0.10
CA VAL A 697 24.07 13.87 -0.44
C VAL A 697 24.15 12.97 -1.67
N TRP A 698 24.41 13.61 -2.79
CA TRP A 698 24.65 12.96 -4.07
C TRP A 698 26.13 12.74 -4.23
N VAL A 699 26.46 11.60 -4.85
CA VAL A 699 27.83 11.19 -5.13
C VAL A 699 27.95 10.99 -6.62
N MET A 700 28.94 11.65 -7.21
CA MET A 700 29.42 11.34 -8.55
C MET A 700 30.84 10.85 -8.47
N ALA A 701 31.14 9.79 -9.20
CA ALA A 701 32.48 9.24 -9.27
C ALA A 701 32.80 8.83 -10.70
N ASN A 702 34.07 8.93 -11.06
CA ASN A 702 34.66 8.23 -12.19
C ASN A 702 35.73 7.27 -11.62
N MET A 703 36.75 6.91 -12.40
CA MET A 703 37.78 5.97 -11.95
C MET A 703 38.78 6.57 -10.94
N ASP A 704 38.99 7.89 -10.94
CA ASP A 704 40.05 8.57 -10.17
C ASP A 704 39.56 9.66 -9.21
N SER A 705 38.31 10.09 -9.36
CA SER A 705 37.76 11.28 -8.72
C SER A 705 36.36 11.00 -8.15
N VAL A 706 36.04 11.64 -7.02
CA VAL A 706 34.73 11.55 -6.38
C VAL A 706 34.28 12.93 -5.92
N LEU A 707 33.08 13.32 -6.32
CA LEU A 707 32.42 14.56 -5.92
C LEU A 707 31.23 14.24 -5.02
N TYR A 708 31.17 14.90 -3.86
CA TYR A 708 30.02 14.89 -2.96
C TYR A 708 29.35 16.25 -3.00
N PHE A 709 28.03 16.30 -3.19
CA PHE A 709 27.30 17.57 -3.12
C PHE A 709 25.91 17.38 -2.52
N TYR A 710 25.44 18.43 -1.84
CA TYR A 710 24.21 18.42 -1.08
C TYR A 710 23.03 18.98 -1.90
N LYS A 711 21.85 18.39 -1.71
CA LYS A 711 20.56 18.91 -2.17
C LYS A 711 19.50 18.70 -1.10
N GLU A 712 18.60 19.67 -0.95
CA GLU A 712 17.48 19.59 0.02
C GLU A 712 16.45 18.50 -0.36
N SER A 713 16.36 18.15 -1.64
CA SER A 713 15.42 17.16 -2.14
C SER A 713 16.11 16.06 -2.95
N ARG A 714 15.47 14.88 -3.01
CA ARG A 714 15.87 13.75 -3.87
C ARG A 714 15.38 13.94 -5.32
N LYS A 715 14.79 15.08 -5.68
CA LYS A 715 14.36 15.32 -7.06
C LYS A 715 15.62 15.47 -7.92
N GLY A 716 15.70 14.72 -9.01
CA GLY A 716 16.82 14.74 -9.95
C GLY A 716 16.68 15.80 -11.05
N ASP A 717 15.79 16.78 -10.91
CA ASP A 717 15.50 17.75 -11.98
C ASP A 717 16.77 18.52 -12.41
N PHE A 718 17.65 18.83 -11.45
CA PHE A 718 18.94 19.47 -11.67
C PHE A 718 19.94 18.62 -12.48
N LEU A 719 19.75 17.30 -12.56
CA LEU A 719 20.64 16.42 -13.31
C LEU A 719 20.52 16.66 -14.82
N LYS A 720 19.35 17.08 -15.30
CA LYS A 720 19.14 17.41 -16.72
C LYS A 720 20.02 18.57 -17.17
N ASP A 721 20.08 19.62 -16.35
CA ASP A 721 20.89 20.80 -16.67
C ASP A 721 22.38 20.50 -16.52
N MET A 722 22.75 19.73 -15.50
CA MET A 722 24.15 19.46 -15.20
C MET A 722 24.79 18.40 -16.11
N LEU A 723 24.00 17.46 -16.65
CA LEU A 723 24.45 16.43 -17.58
C LEU A 723 24.01 16.71 -19.02
N ARG A 724 23.64 17.96 -19.34
CA ARG A 724 23.13 18.35 -20.66
C ARG A 724 24.13 18.05 -21.78
N ASP A 725 25.39 18.41 -21.56
CA ASP A 725 26.47 18.28 -22.54
C ASP A 725 27.32 17.01 -22.32
N PHE A 726 26.86 16.10 -21.43
CA PHE A 726 27.57 14.87 -21.13
C PHE A 726 27.32 13.80 -22.20
N SER A 727 28.38 13.39 -22.89
CA SER A 727 28.35 12.42 -23.99
C SER A 727 28.82 11.01 -23.61
N GLY A 728 29.21 10.79 -22.35
CA GLY A 728 29.66 9.50 -21.84
C GLY A 728 28.53 8.57 -21.38
N VAL A 729 28.89 7.51 -20.64
CA VAL A 729 27.93 6.53 -20.09
C VAL A 729 27.66 6.77 -18.61
N LEU A 730 26.39 6.90 -18.23
CA LEU A 730 25.93 7.03 -16.85
C LEU A 730 25.67 5.65 -16.22
N VAL A 731 26.48 5.27 -15.24
CA VAL A 731 26.31 4.04 -14.46
C VAL A 731 25.50 4.36 -13.20
N SER A 732 24.31 3.77 -13.08
CA SER A 732 23.36 4.07 -12.00
C SER A 732 22.58 2.85 -11.51
N ASP A 733 21.89 2.98 -10.38
CA ASP A 733 20.89 2.01 -9.96
C ASP A 733 19.56 2.17 -10.73
N PHE A 734 18.51 1.50 -10.27
CA PHE A 734 17.18 1.55 -10.87
C PHE A 734 16.34 2.73 -10.36
N PHE A 735 16.95 3.80 -9.85
CA PHE A 735 16.22 4.99 -9.44
C PHE A 735 15.68 5.76 -10.65
N THR A 736 14.37 5.98 -10.66
CA THR A 736 13.63 6.55 -11.81
C THR A 736 14.02 7.98 -12.15
N ALA A 737 14.71 8.72 -11.26
CA ALA A 737 15.16 10.08 -11.55
C ALA A 737 16.21 10.11 -12.67
N TYR A 738 16.93 9.01 -12.89
CA TYR A 738 17.91 8.89 -13.96
C TYR A 738 17.30 8.54 -15.32
N ASP A 739 16.07 8.00 -15.33
CA ASP A 739 15.49 7.41 -16.55
C ASP A 739 15.29 8.43 -17.67
N SER A 740 15.09 9.71 -17.33
CA SER A 740 14.81 10.82 -18.26
C SER A 740 16.07 11.57 -18.74
N LEU A 741 17.27 11.07 -18.45
CA LEU A 741 18.52 11.69 -18.90
C LEU A 741 18.87 11.19 -20.30
N GLY A 742 19.26 12.10 -21.20
CA GLY A 742 19.50 11.83 -22.62
C GLY A 742 20.84 11.18 -22.96
N CYS A 743 21.68 10.88 -21.97
CA CYS A 743 22.95 10.17 -22.16
C CYS A 743 22.77 8.65 -22.17
N ALA A 744 23.76 7.92 -22.70
CA ALA A 744 23.81 6.46 -22.62
C ALA A 744 23.83 6.00 -21.15
N GLN A 745 23.13 4.92 -20.82
CA GLN A 745 22.95 4.50 -19.43
C GLN A 745 23.26 3.03 -19.23
N GLN A 746 24.08 2.74 -18.22
CA GLN A 746 24.30 1.40 -17.72
C GLN A 746 23.61 1.24 -16.35
N LYS A 747 22.63 0.34 -16.27
CA LYS A 747 21.99 -0.02 -15.00
C LYS A 747 22.82 -1.07 -14.26
N CYS A 748 22.95 -0.91 -12.96
CA CYS A 748 23.77 -1.79 -12.13
C CYS A 748 23.20 -3.21 -12.07
N LEU A 749 23.85 -4.18 -12.74
CA LEU A 749 23.38 -5.58 -12.73
C LEU A 749 23.55 -6.25 -11.37
N LEU A 750 24.44 -5.73 -10.51
CA LEU A 750 24.63 -6.24 -9.16
C LEU A 750 23.39 -6.02 -8.28
N HIS A 751 22.70 -4.89 -8.44
CA HIS A 751 21.40 -4.67 -7.80
C HIS A 751 20.33 -5.64 -8.32
N LEU A 752 20.31 -5.86 -9.64
CA LEU A 752 19.37 -6.80 -10.26
C LEU A 752 19.59 -8.24 -9.77
N MET A 753 20.85 -8.68 -9.65
CA MET A 753 21.23 -9.99 -9.12
C MET A 753 20.81 -10.16 -7.65
N ARG A 754 21.04 -9.14 -6.81
CA ARG A 754 20.59 -9.16 -5.41
C ARG A 754 19.07 -9.25 -5.31
N ASP A 755 18.33 -8.51 -6.14
CA ASP A 755 16.88 -8.57 -6.21
C ASP A 755 16.39 -9.97 -6.62
N PHE A 756 17.00 -10.58 -7.65
CA PHE A 756 16.69 -11.97 -8.06
C PHE A 756 16.89 -12.95 -6.90
N ASN A 757 18.03 -12.89 -6.22
CA ASN A 757 18.33 -13.81 -5.12
C ASN A 757 17.34 -13.68 -3.95
N GLU A 758 16.99 -12.46 -3.54
CA GLU A 758 16.00 -12.25 -2.48
C GLU A 758 14.61 -12.76 -2.87
N ASP A 759 14.17 -12.50 -4.11
CA ASP A 759 12.86 -12.94 -4.56
C ASP A 759 12.80 -14.46 -4.80
N LEU A 760 13.92 -15.11 -5.15
CA LEU A 760 14.01 -16.58 -5.26
C LEU A 760 13.85 -17.25 -3.89
N GLN A 761 14.50 -16.70 -2.86
CA GLN A 761 14.35 -17.20 -1.48
C GLN A 761 12.90 -17.09 -0.96
N ARG A 762 12.16 -16.05 -1.39
CA ARG A 762 10.76 -15.84 -1.00
C ARG A 762 9.78 -16.70 -1.79
N ASN A 763 10.14 -17.11 -3.01
CA ASN A 763 9.27 -17.85 -3.93
C ASN A 763 9.99 -19.12 -4.45
N PRO A 764 10.36 -20.07 -3.57
CA PRO A 764 11.24 -21.19 -3.92
C PRO A 764 10.59 -22.23 -4.86
N TYR A 765 9.28 -22.15 -5.11
CA TYR A 765 8.55 -23.10 -5.98
C TYR A 765 8.05 -22.46 -7.29
N ASP A 766 8.51 -21.26 -7.61
CA ASP A 766 8.13 -20.57 -8.84
C ASP A 766 9.10 -20.91 -9.98
N ASP A 767 8.76 -21.93 -10.77
CA ASP A 767 9.67 -22.46 -11.79
C ASP A 767 9.86 -21.50 -12.98
N GLU A 768 8.82 -20.74 -13.36
CA GLU A 768 8.94 -19.67 -14.37
C GLU A 768 9.98 -18.63 -13.97
N PHE A 769 9.94 -18.17 -12.72
CA PHE A 769 10.88 -17.18 -12.22
C PHE A 769 12.30 -17.73 -12.04
N LYS A 770 12.43 -18.99 -11.59
CA LYS A 770 13.73 -19.67 -11.54
C LYS A 770 14.40 -19.72 -12.90
N GLU A 771 13.65 -20.05 -13.95
CA GLU A 771 14.17 -20.10 -15.32
C GLU A 771 14.71 -18.74 -15.78
N ILE A 772 13.98 -17.64 -15.54
CA ILE A 772 14.45 -16.28 -15.86
C ILE A 772 15.75 -15.97 -15.12
N ALA A 773 15.79 -16.24 -13.81
CA ALA A 773 16.95 -15.96 -12.98
C ALA A 773 18.17 -16.83 -13.36
N HIS A 774 17.94 -18.10 -13.72
CA HIS A 774 18.97 -19.03 -14.17
C HIS A 774 19.60 -18.56 -15.49
N HIS A 775 18.78 -18.25 -16.50
CA HIS A 775 19.27 -17.73 -17.79
C HIS A 775 20.09 -16.44 -17.61
N PHE A 776 19.63 -15.52 -16.77
CA PHE A 776 20.38 -14.31 -16.43
C PHE A 776 21.73 -14.63 -15.77
N ALA A 777 21.74 -15.56 -14.80
CA ALA A 777 22.95 -15.94 -14.08
C ALA A 777 24.00 -16.58 -15.00
N VAL A 778 23.58 -17.48 -15.90
CA VAL A 778 24.47 -18.12 -16.89
C VAL A 778 25.08 -17.09 -17.83
N LEU A 779 24.26 -16.18 -18.37
CA LEU A 779 24.72 -15.11 -19.25
C LEU A 779 25.72 -14.19 -18.53
N LEU A 780 25.38 -13.70 -17.34
CA LEU A 780 26.24 -12.81 -16.58
C LEU A 780 27.57 -13.46 -16.20
N ARG A 781 27.57 -14.76 -15.84
CA ARG A 781 28.78 -15.53 -15.54
C ARG A 781 29.75 -15.54 -16.72
N LEU A 782 29.28 -15.86 -17.92
CA LEU A 782 30.11 -15.88 -19.14
C LEU A 782 30.70 -14.50 -19.48
N ILE A 783 29.92 -13.44 -19.26
CA ILE A 783 30.39 -12.07 -19.45
C ILE A 783 31.47 -11.73 -18.42
N VAL A 784 31.25 -12.02 -17.14
CA VAL A 784 32.19 -11.75 -16.06
C VAL A 784 33.50 -12.52 -16.25
N GLU A 785 33.47 -13.78 -16.69
CA GLU A 785 34.68 -14.54 -17.02
C GLU A 785 35.49 -13.88 -18.15
N THR A 786 34.82 -13.25 -19.12
CA THR A 786 35.51 -12.48 -20.17
C THR A 786 36.09 -11.17 -19.62
N ILE A 787 35.38 -10.48 -18.72
CA ILE A 787 35.88 -9.28 -18.05
C ILE A 787 37.10 -9.61 -17.20
N ASP A 788 37.09 -10.72 -16.47
CA ASP A 788 38.19 -11.14 -15.60
C ASP A 788 39.47 -11.39 -16.40
N ARG A 789 39.35 -12.00 -17.58
CA ARG A 789 40.50 -12.29 -18.45
C ARG A 789 41.02 -11.09 -19.25
N PHE A 790 40.14 -10.20 -19.72
CA PHE A 790 40.51 -9.18 -20.72
C PHE A 790 40.24 -7.73 -20.28
N GLY A 791 39.63 -7.54 -19.11
CA GLY A 791 39.14 -6.25 -18.65
C GLY A 791 37.92 -5.76 -19.41
N LEU A 792 37.58 -4.49 -19.18
CA LEU A 792 36.41 -3.81 -19.79
C LEU A 792 36.75 -3.29 -21.19
N LYS A 793 37.08 -4.19 -22.12
CA LYS A 793 37.39 -3.87 -23.52
C LYS A 793 36.27 -4.32 -24.45
N ARG A 794 35.64 -3.38 -25.16
CA ARG A 794 34.54 -3.59 -26.11
C ARG A 794 34.82 -4.74 -27.08
N ARG A 795 36.02 -4.77 -27.68
CA ARG A 795 36.41 -5.81 -28.66
C ARG A 795 36.25 -7.26 -28.15
N HIS A 796 36.37 -7.48 -26.83
CA HIS A 796 36.20 -8.81 -26.22
C HIS A 796 34.80 -9.02 -25.65
N LEU A 797 34.13 -7.95 -25.22
CA LEU A 797 32.80 -8.01 -24.60
C LEU A 797 31.66 -8.03 -25.62
N HIS A 798 31.82 -7.37 -26.76
CA HIS A 798 30.79 -7.24 -27.79
C HIS A 798 30.33 -8.60 -28.36
N LYS A 799 31.15 -9.66 -28.26
CA LYS A 799 30.74 -11.04 -28.59
C LYS A 799 29.50 -11.51 -27.81
N HIS A 800 29.26 -10.97 -26.62
CA HIS A 800 28.12 -11.30 -25.76
C HIS A 800 26.88 -10.46 -26.07
N HIS A 801 26.99 -9.41 -26.88
CA HIS A 801 25.89 -8.48 -27.17
C HIS A 801 24.66 -9.21 -27.73
N LYS A 802 24.85 -10.08 -28.73
CA LYS A 802 23.75 -10.85 -29.32
C LYS A 802 23.04 -11.75 -28.29
N ALA A 803 23.81 -12.40 -27.40
CA ALA A 803 23.25 -13.25 -26.35
C ALA A 803 22.47 -12.44 -25.30
N ALA A 804 22.96 -11.23 -24.97
CA ALA A 804 22.30 -10.32 -24.05
C ALA A 804 20.98 -9.78 -24.59
N MET A 805 20.95 -9.35 -25.86
CA MET A 805 19.72 -8.90 -26.50
C MET A 805 18.70 -10.03 -26.67
N ARG A 806 19.16 -11.23 -27.04
CA ARG A 806 18.29 -12.42 -27.08
C ARG A 806 17.68 -12.73 -25.70
N PHE A 807 18.44 -12.57 -24.61
CA PHE A 807 17.88 -12.73 -23.27
C PHE A 807 16.79 -11.69 -22.98
N THR A 808 17.04 -10.40 -23.30
CA THR A 808 16.04 -9.35 -23.05
C THR A 808 14.78 -9.55 -23.90
N ASP A 809 14.93 -9.99 -25.14
CA ASP A 809 13.81 -10.23 -26.07
C ASP A 809 13.00 -11.45 -25.65
N ASN A 810 13.67 -12.56 -25.28
CA ASN A 810 13.00 -13.76 -24.80
C ASN A 810 12.18 -13.49 -23.53
N VAL A 811 12.75 -12.76 -22.57
CA VAL A 811 12.00 -12.38 -21.36
C VAL A 811 10.92 -11.34 -21.69
N GLY A 812 11.21 -10.42 -22.60
CA GLY A 812 10.29 -9.38 -23.03
C GLY A 812 9.04 -9.92 -23.74
N SER A 813 9.18 -10.97 -24.55
CA SER A 813 8.11 -11.56 -25.38
C SER A 813 7.47 -12.83 -24.79
N GLY A 814 8.10 -13.48 -23.82
CA GLY A 814 7.59 -14.69 -23.19
C GLY A 814 6.23 -14.51 -22.48
N TYR A 815 5.45 -15.58 -22.41
CA TYR A 815 4.22 -15.62 -21.60
C TYR A 815 4.55 -16.15 -20.21
N TYR A 816 4.17 -15.40 -19.16
CA TYR A 816 4.38 -15.77 -17.77
C TYR A 816 3.07 -15.72 -16.99
N SER A 817 2.75 -16.78 -16.26
CA SER A 817 1.55 -16.87 -15.42
C SER A 817 1.79 -16.31 -14.01
N SER A 818 3.03 -16.33 -13.52
CA SER A 818 3.38 -15.87 -12.17
C SER A 818 3.47 -14.35 -12.04
N GLU A 819 2.93 -13.81 -10.94
CA GLU A 819 3.02 -12.38 -10.61
C GLU A 819 4.49 -11.89 -10.53
N ILE A 820 5.41 -12.71 -9.99
CA ILE A 820 6.81 -12.31 -9.85
C ILE A 820 7.54 -12.35 -11.21
N ALA A 821 7.28 -13.37 -12.03
CA ALA A 821 7.83 -13.45 -13.38
C ALA A 821 7.36 -12.26 -14.25
N GLN A 822 6.07 -11.92 -14.20
CA GLN A 822 5.50 -10.74 -14.88
C GLN A 822 6.13 -9.41 -14.39
N LYS A 823 6.46 -9.30 -13.10
CA LYS A 823 7.16 -8.12 -12.54
C LYS A 823 8.55 -7.96 -13.17
N TYR A 824 9.33 -9.04 -13.27
CA TYR A 824 10.66 -8.98 -13.88
C TYR A 824 10.60 -8.82 -15.40
N GLN A 825 9.61 -9.41 -16.06
CA GLN A 825 9.32 -9.14 -17.47
C GLN A 825 9.13 -7.63 -17.74
N LYS A 826 8.25 -6.97 -16.97
CA LYS A 826 8.02 -5.51 -17.12
C LYS A 826 9.30 -4.70 -16.88
N ARG A 827 10.13 -5.10 -15.91
CA ARG A 827 11.40 -4.42 -15.59
C ARG A 827 12.43 -4.60 -16.71
N ILE A 828 12.61 -5.82 -17.21
CA ILE A 828 13.55 -6.13 -18.29
C ILE A 828 13.09 -5.47 -19.59
N ARG A 829 11.78 -5.47 -19.90
CA ARG A 829 11.23 -4.74 -21.05
C ARG A 829 11.50 -3.23 -20.97
N LYS A 830 11.39 -2.64 -19.77
CA LYS A 830 11.66 -1.20 -19.58
C LYS A 830 13.14 -0.83 -19.69
N TYR A 831 14.04 -1.69 -19.20
CA TYR A 831 15.45 -1.35 -19.03
C TYR A 831 16.41 -2.15 -19.92
N GLY A 832 15.93 -3.05 -20.78
CA GLY A 832 16.72 -4.06 -21.51
C GLY A 832 17.96 -3.50 -22.18
N GLU A 833 17.80 -2.48 -23.03
CA GLU A 833 18.91 -1.82 -23.73
C GLU A 833 19.93 -1.15 -22.78
N ARG A 834 19.48 -0.73 -21.59
CA ARG A 834 20.29 -0.08 -20.54
C ARG A 834 20.96 -1.07 -19.58
N LEU A 835 20.64 -2.36 -19.66
CA LEU A 835 21.24 -3.40 -18.80
C LEU A 835 22.62 -3.82 -19.30
N PHE A 836 22.87 -3.72 -20.60
CA PHE A 836 24.07 -4.29 -21.23
C PHE A 836 24.87 -3.29 -22.07
N THR A 837 24.61 -1.99 -21.94
CA THR A 837 25.33 -0.92 -22.62
C THR A 837 26.85 -1.03 -22.44
N PHE A 838 27.33 -1.50 -21.29
CA PHE A 838 28.77 -1.71 -21.05
C PHE A 838 29.46 -2.67 -22.03
N LEU A 839 28.72 -3.50 -22.77
CA LEU A 839 29.29 -4.38 -23.80
C LEU A 839 29.79 -3.60 -25.03
N ASP A 840 29.28 -2.39 -25.23
CA ASP A 840 29.54 -1.55 -26.41
C ASP A 840 30.49 -0.38 -26.15
N HIS A 841 30.96 -0.21 -24.91
CA HIS A 841 31.80 0.90 -24.49
C HIS A 841 33.04 0.42 -23.73
N ASP A 842 34.21 0.99 -24.04
CA ASP A 842 35.44 0.70 -23.31
C ASP A 842 35.42 1.32 -21.91
N GLY A 843 35.92 0.59 -20.93
CA GLY A 843 36.09 1.05 -19.55
C GLY A 843 34.80 1.10 -18.71
N VAL A 844 33.62 0.95 -19.32
CA VAL A 844 32.34 1.04 -18.60
C VAL A 844 32.07 -0.24 -17.81
N PRO A 845 31.85 -0.18 -16.49
CA PRO A 845 31.56 -1.36 -15.68
C PRO A 845 30.07 -1.72 -15.68
N TRP A 846 29.77 -3.01 -15.52
CA TRP A 846 28.42 -3.56 -15.39
C TRP A 846 27.74 -3.27 -14.03
N ASN A 847 28.48 -2.71 -13.06
CA ASN A 847 28.05 -2.44 -11.71
C ASN A 847 28.38 -1.01 -11.27
N ASN A 848 27.63 -0.50 -10.29
CA ASN A 848 27.81 0.85 -9.73
C ASN A 848 28.63 0.85 -8.43
N ASN A 849 29.59 -0.07 -8.28
CA ASN A 849 30.31 -0.26 -7.02
C ASN A 849 31.12 0.98 -6.60
N ASN A 850 31.62 1.77 -7.56
CA ASN A 850 32.39 2.98 -7.26
C ASN A 850 31.56 4.03 -6.51
N ALA A 851 30.34 4.32 -6.99
CA ALA A 851 29.43 5.20 -6.26
C ALA A 851 28.96 4.56 -4.95
N GLU A 852 28.63 3.26 -4.92
CA GLU A 852 28.22 2.57 -3.68
C GLU A 852 29.35 2.65 -2.62
N HIS A 853 30.60 2.46 -3.02
CA HIS A 853 31.77 2.54 -2.14
C HIS A 853 32.01 3.96 -1.61
N ALA A 854 31.88 4.98 -2.48
CA ALA A 854 31.95 6.38 -2.08
C ALA A 854 30.80 6.77 -1.13
N VAL A 855 29.57 6.35 -1.40
CA VAL A 855 28.42 6.50 -0.49
C VAL A 855 28.71 5.82 0.85
N LYS A 856 29.30 4.62 0.87
CA LYS A 856 29.70 3.95 2.12
C LYS A 856 30.71 4.76 2.93
N LYS A 857 31.65 5.47 2.31
CA LYS A 857 32.57 6.38 3.02
C LYS A 857 31.80 7.48 3.73
N PHE A 858 30.86 8.13 3.04
CA PHE A 858 30.01 9.16 3.66
C PHE A 858 29.07 8.58 4.73
N ALA A 859 28.47 7.42 4.49
CA ALA A 859 27.59 6.75 5.44
C ALA A 859 28.31 6.38 6.76
N LYS A 860 29.57 5.95 6.67
CA LYS A 860 30.45 5.74 7.84
C LYS A 860 30.72 7.06 8.57
N PHE A 861 31.05 8.13 7.85
CA PHE A 861 31.26 9.46 8.42
C PHE A 861 30.01 10.00 9.14
N ARG A 862 28.82 9.77 8.57
CA ARG A 862 27.51 10.09 9.18
C ARG A 862 27.29 9.40 10.52
N LYS A 863 27.72 8.14 10.67
CA LYS A 863 27.65 7.39 11.94
C LYS A 863 28.52 8.04 13.03
N LEU A 864 29.62 8.65 12.64
CA LEU A 864 30.59 9.26 13.55
C LEU A 864 30.21 10.70 13.94
N SER A 865 29.50 11.42 13.07
CA SER A 865 29.14 12.84 13.29
C SER A 865 27.82 13.04 14.08
N ASP A 866 27.50 12.14 15.02
CA ASP A 866 26.27 12.14 15.85
C ASP A 866 24.94 12.21 15.06
N GLY A 867 24.98 11.95 13.74
CA GLY A 867 23.82 11.85 12.86
C GLY A 867 23.05 13.16 12.62
N LEU A 868 23.51 14.30 13.13
CA LEU A 868 22.85 15.62 13.00
C LEU A 868 23.79 16.58 12.26
N PHE A 869 23.40 16.93 11.04
CA PHE A 869 24.11 17.90 10.21
C PHE A 869 23.41 19.26 10.26
N THR A 870 24.16 20.34 10.27
CA THR A 870 23.63 21.72 10.21
C THR A 870 23.20 22.08 8.81
#